data_AF-A0A814UKR3-F1
#
_entry.id   AF-A0A814UKR3-F1
#
_cell.length_a   1.000
_cell.length_b   1.000
_cell.length_c   1.000
_cell.angle_alpha   90.00
_cell.angle_beta   90.00
_cell.angle_gamma   90.00
#
_symmetry.space_group_name_H-M   'P 1'
#
loop_
_entity.id
_entity.type
_entity.pdbx_description
1 polymer ?
#
loop_
_entity_poly.entity_id
_entity_poly.type
_entity_poly.pdbx_seq_one_letter_code
_entity_poly.pdbx_strand_id
1 'polypeptide(L)'
;MAETLISDLFLRKLTMSESSYTTKKPLTSSDLQEDILSDLKYSDELNTWTYATKNNLDHQLVIGCIRSIQSIGDIITVEQQTSKFVAPTDEGKLIIENGSYEYRLYQAVPDTGIEHEALMQLPNAAIGFNKAMSNKWFKLDKSIVRKNKTDVTDEVQSLLKSIQSMELKDNQKEISDLKKRKLVEDIVINYLIVKKGPGFTTTVTKGEADLTADMIQKFTEMPTNNYVESSFWNFDALFTPQQHPARDAHDTFFLSDPAKSVDLPMEYLEKVKQVHSTGAFGSIGYQYNWQLEEAQKNVLRTHTTAVSARMLYKLAQNKPFTPAKYFSIDKVFRNENLDATHLAEFHQIEGLVADYKLTLGDLIGLLYEFFRKLGMTKLRFKPAYNPYTEPSMEIFSYHEGLKKWIEVGNSGVFRPEMLLAMGFPEEVSVIAWGLSLERPTMILYGIDNIRDLIGPKVNLEMCRENPLCRIMSTSDVYAVRGGKLELKGNVLKKKKHKSKKRKHGGNESDEGDDEDFVKHAGWWRTKQFVDIQGSIAIEFGENTYVHSLDNGLFTIGPPRDFGDGPDQREILTAIRITENKIALKSGFGKYVAVNKNGLLVGRSDAIGPAEYFEPVFENGQLALSASNNKFIRVNDEGDLIATDEKAADENFINIRSCAKREHINEKRRKLLPEEEQPTNVKDVEVNYVKKFQKFQDKRMRVNQGDTKNLVKARGDGTLHEVLLDRREEMKSDRYCK
;
A
#
# COMPACT_ATOMS: atom_id res chain seq x y z
N MET A 1 29.65 -10.97 -43.10
CA MET A 1 29.98 -12.12 -42.21
C MET A 1 28.96 -12.30 -41.09
N ALA A 2 28.60 -11.26 -40.33
CA ALA A 2 27.62 -11.37 -39.24
C ALA A 2 26.23 -11.85 -39.70
N GLU A 3 25.65 -11.28 -40.77
CA GLU A 3 24.36 -11.74 -41.31
C GLU A 3 24.40 -13.20 -41.78
N THR A 4 25.52 -13.65 -42.36
CA THR A 4 25.74 -15.03 -42.80
C THR A 4 25.76 -15.99 -41.61
N LEU A 5 26.42 -15.60 -40.51
CA LEU A 5 26.51 -16.39 -39.29
C LEU A 5 25.16 -16.47 -38.53
N ILE A 6 24.39 -15.37 -38.52
CA ILE A 6 23.03 -15.33 -37.95
C ILE A 6 22.10 -16.24 -38.75
N SER A 7 22.23 -16.21 -40.08
CA SER A 7 21.47 -17.06 -41.00
C SER A 7 21.74 -18.55 -40.72
N ASP A 8 23.01 -18.95 -40.61
CA ASP A 8 23.40 -20.34 -40.30
C ASP A 8 22.93 -20.82 -38.91
N LEU A 9 23.02 -19.96 -37.90
CA LEU A 9 22.58 -20.29 -36.53
C LEU A 9 21.06 -20.35 -36.41
N PHE A 10 20.35 -19.51 -37.17
CA PHE A 10 18.90 -19.56 -37.29
C PHE A 10 18.44 -20.84 -38.01
N LEU A 11 19.13 -21.23 -39.08
CA LEU A 11 18.96 -22.53 -39.74
C LEU A 11 19.11 -23.70 -38.75
N ARG A 12 20.20 -23.70 -37.95
CA ARG A 12 20.41 -24.73 -36.92
C ARG A 12 19.23 -24.78 -35.94
N LYS A 13 18.76 -23.63 -35.46
CA LYS A 13 17.61 -23.55 -34.54
C LYS A 13 16.30 -24.04 -35.16
N LEU A 14 16.08 -23.82 -36.46
CA LEU A 14 14.92 -24.36 -37.19
C LEU A 14 14.99 -25.87 -37.43
N THR A 15 16.19 -26.45 -37.49
CA THR A 15 16.42 -27.88 -37.80
C THR A 15 16.60 -28.79 -36.58
N MET A 16 16.83 -28.25 -35.39
CA MET A 16 17.04 -29.06 -34.19
C MET A 16 15.71 -29.55 -33.59
N SER A 17 15.56 -30.86 -33.43
CA SER A 17 14.48 -31.46 -32.64
C SER A 17 14.68 -31.16 -31.16
N GLU A 18 13.59 -30.93 -30.42
CA GLU A 18 13.54 -30.51 -28.99
C GLU A 18 14.27 -31.43 -27.98
N SER A 19 14.99 -32.47 -28.41
CA SER A 19 15.47 -33.56 -27.56
C SER A 19 16.93 -33.45 -27.08
N SER A 20 17.57 -32.28 -27.08
CA SER A 20 18.94 -32.16 -26.53
C SER A 20 19.18 -30.86 -25.76
N TYR A 21 18.43 -30.66 -24.69
CA TYR A 21 18.78 -29.69 -23.65
C TYR A 21 19.62 -30.37 -22.57
N THR A 22 20.94 -30.40 -22.73
CA THR A 22 21.85 -30.69 -21.61
C THR A 22 22.15 -29.38 -20.89
N THR A 23 21.53 -29.21 -19.73
CA THR A 23 21.74 -28.07 -18.83
C THR A 23 23.16 -28.09 -18.27
N LYS A 24 24.00 -27.13 -18.68
CA LYS A 24 25.13 -26.70 -17.83
C LYS A 24 24.56 -26.04 -16.56
N LYS A 25 25.30 -26.14 -15.45
CA LYS A 25 24.99 -25.58 -14.12
C LYS A 25 24.34 -24.18 -14.20
N PRO A 26 23.45 -23.81 -13.26
CA PRO A 26 22.92 -22.45 -13.21
C PRO A 26 24.06 -21.46 -12.98
N LEU A 27 24.44 -20.71 -14.02
CA LEU A 27 25.33 -19.55 -13.88
C LEU A 27 24.54 -18.43 -13.21
N THR A 28 25.15 -17.76 -12.24
CA THR A 28 24.55 -16.53 -11.71
C THR A 28 24.62 -15.42 -12.76
N SER A 29 23.78 -14.39 -12.64
CA SER A 29 23.84 -13.23 -13.54
C SER A 29 25.19 -12.50 -13.50
N SER A 30 25.97 -12.66 -12.42
CA SER A 30 27.32 -12.07 -12.30
C SER A 30 28.33 -12.86 -13.11
N ASP A 31 28.30 -14.20 -12.98
CA ASP A 31 29.21 -15.08 -13.72
C ASP A 31 29.05 -14.89 -15.23
N LEU A 32 27.81 -14.73 -15.70
CA LEU A 32 27.55 -14.51 -17.13
C LEU A 32 28.05 -13.13 -17.62
N GLN A 33 28.03 -12.09 -16.78
CA GLN A 33 28.58 -10.79 -17.16
C GLN A 33 30.09 -10.86 -17.34
N GLU A 34 30.78 -11.54 -16.44
CA GLU A 34 32.22 -11.79 -16.54
C GLU A 34 32.56 -12.65 -17.75
N ASP A 35 31.79 -13.70 -18.02
CA ASP A 35 31.96 -14.54 -19.22
C ASP A 35 31.77 -13.74 -20.52
N ILE A 36 30.75 -12.88 -20.59
CA ILE A 36 30.52 -12.01 -21.75
C ILE A 36 31.67 -11.03 -21.95
N LEU A 37 32.14 -10.39 -20.87
CA LEU A 37 33.27 -9.45 -20.94
C LEU A 37 34.58 -10.15 -21.27
N SER A 38 34.77 -11.36 -20.75
CA SER A 38 35.91 -12.22 -21.08
C SER A 38 35.93 -12.58 -22.56
N ASP A 39 34.79 -12.98 -23.13
CA ASP A 39 34.68 -13.25 -24.57
C ASP A 39 34.84 -11.96 -25.41
N LEU A 40 34.36 -10.82 -24.92
CA LEU A 40 34.55 -9.51 -25.56
C LEU A 40 36.00 -9.03 -25.52
N LYS A 41 36.81 -9.50 -24.55
CA LYS A 41 38.25 -9.20 -24.49
C LYS A 41 38.98 -9.69 -25.74
N TYR A 42 38.60 -10.87 -26.23
CA TYR A 42 39.24 -11.54 -27.36
C TYR A 42 38.55 -11.30 -28.70
N SER A 43 37.46 -10.52 -28.73
CA SER A 43 36.74 -10.15 -29.94
C SER A 43 36.70 -8.63 -30.13
N ASP A 44 36.51 -8.18 -31.36
CA ASP A 44 36.32 -6.75 -31.66
C ASP A 44 34.88 -6.31 -31.42
N GLU A 45 33.94 -7.21 -31.71
CA GLU A 45 32.52 -7.05 -31.46
C GLU A 45 31.86 -8.37 -31.08
N LEU A 46 30.83 -8.30 -30.26
CA LEU A 46 30.01 -9.43 -29.83
C LEU A 46 28.56 -9.19 -30.25
N ASN A 47 28.00 -10.15 -30.98
CA ASN A 47 26.58 -10.16 -31.33
C ASN A 47 25.81 -10.99 -30.30
N THR A 48 24.86 -10.37 -29.61
CA THR A 48 24.10 -11.02 -28.52
C THR A 48 23.28 -12.23 -28.97
N TRP A 49 22.76 -12.25 -30.20
CA TRP A 49 22.01 -13.40 -30.72
C TRP A 49 22.91 -14.59 -31.01
N THR A 50 24.05 -14.35 -31.67
CA THR A 50 25.00 -15.43 -31.98
C THR A 50 25.66 -15.95 -30.71
N TYR A 51 25.96 -15.08 -29.75
CA TYR A 51 26.47 -15.43 -28.44
C TYR A 51 25.48 -16.31 -27.65
N ALA A 52 24.21 -15.89 -27.55
CA ALA A 52 23.18 -16.66 -26.86
C ALA A 52 22.99 -18.04 -27.50
N THR A 53 22.94 -18.10 -28.83
CA THR A 53 22.76 -19.36 -29.55
C THR A 53 23.97 -20.29 -29.42
N LYS A 54 25.19 -19.76 -29.52
CA LYS A 54 26.44 -20.55 -29.38
C LYS A 54 26.58 -21.15 -27.98
N ASN A 55 26.16 -20.39 -26.97
CA ASN A 55 26.29 -20.79 -25.56
C ASN A 55 25.04 -21.48 -24.99
N ASN A 56 24.00 -21.69 -25.83
CA ASN A 56 22.72 -22.27 -25.41
C ASN A 56 22.05 -21.52 -24.24
N LEU A 57 22.04 -20.19 -24.33
CA LEU A 57 21.48 -19.27 -23.33
C LEU A 57 20.21 -18.60 -23.85
N ASP A 58 19.33 -18.21 -22.93
CA ASP A 58 18.21 -17.34 -23.26
C ASP A 58 18.74 -15.97 -23.74
N HIS A 59 18.30 -15.55 -24.93
CA HIS A 59 18.73 -14.28 -25.52
C HIS A 59 18.30 -13.06 -24.69
N GLN A 60 17.14 -13.11 -24.03
CA GLN A 60 16.69 -12.03 -23.14
C GLN A 60 17.60 -11.89 -21.93
N LEU A 61 18.13 -13.01 -21.41
CA LEU A 61 19.06 -13.02 -20.30
C LEU A 61 20.41 -12.41 -20.69
N VAL A 62 20.90 -12.69 -21.91
CA VAL A 62 22.10 -12.04 -22.47
C VAL A 62 21.87 -10.53 -22.68
N ILE A 63 20.72 -10.12 -23.23
CA ILE A 63 20.36 -8.70 -23.38
C ILE A 63 20.32 -7.99 -22.01
N GLY A 64 19.73 -8.62 -21.01
CA GLY A 64 19.70 -8.11 -19.63
C GLY A 64 21.10 -7.87 -19.06
N CYS A 65 22.01 -8.83 -19.26
CA CYS A 65 23.41 -8.69 -18.83
C CYS A 65 24.13 -7.55 -19.54
N ILE A 66 23.98 -7.42 -20.87
CA ILE A 66 24.56 -6.32 -21.63
C ILE A 66 24.07 -4.96 -21.14
N ARG A 67 22.77 -4.81 -20.90
CA ARG A 67 22.21 -3.56 -20.34
C ARG A 67 22.76 -3.26 -18.94
N SER A 68 22.93 -4.30 -18.11
CA SER A 68 23.54 -4.15 -16.79
C SER A 68 25.02 -3.78 -16.84
N ILE A 69 25.78 -4.23 -17.84
CA ILE A 69 27.18 -3.81 -18.01
C ILE A 69 27.24 -2.37 -18.52
N GLN A 70 26.37 -2.04 -19.49
CA GLN A 70 26.25 -0.69 -20.04
C GLN A 70 25.89 0.36 -18.99
N SER A 71 25.14 0.00 -17.94
CA SER A 71 24.79 0.94 -16.86
C SER A 71 25.95 1.28 -15.92
N ILE A 72 27.06 0.54 -15.95
CA ILE A 72 28.21 0.74 -15.04
C ILE A 72 29.17 1.81 -15.59
N GLY A 73 28.83 2.41 -16.74
CA GLY A 73 29.57 3.48 -17.40
C GLY A 73 30.08 3.03 -18.77
N ASP A 74 31.21 3.60 -19.19
CA ASP A 74 31.75 3.44 -20.55
C ASP A 74 32.52 2.11 -20.77
N ILE A 75 32.14 1.04 -20.07
CA ILE A 75 32.80 -0.28 -20.18
C ILE A 75 32.57 -0.88 -21.57
N ILE A 76 31.36 -0.75 -22.11
CA ILE A 76 30.97 -1.26 -23.42
C ILE A 76 30.21 -0.19 -24.19
N THR A 77 30.30 -0.25 -25.52
CA THR A 77 29.44 0.48 -26.43
C THR A 77 28.46 -0.49 -27.08
N VAL A 78 27.19 -0.10 -27.19
CA VAL A 78 26.12 -0.99 -27.64
C VAL A 78 25.36 -0.34 -28.77
N GLU A 79 25.19 -1.07 -29.86
CA GLU A 79 24.40 -0.66 -31.02
C GLU A 79 23.26 -1.65 -31.23
N GLN A 80 22.03 -1.16 -31.29
CA GLN A 80 20.86 -1.99 -31.56
C GLN A 80 20.72 -2.23 -33.07
N GLN A 81 20.52 -3.49 -33.43
CA GLN A 81 20.35 -3.95 -34.80
C GLN A 81 19.11 -4.84 -34.91
N THR A 82 18.48 -4.84 -36.08
CA THR A 82 17.29 -5.63 -36.35
C THR A 82 17.47 -6.36 -37.67
N SER A 83 17.36 -7.69 -37.65
CA SER A 83 17.28 -8.50 -38.86
C SER A 83 15.89 -9.09 -39.02
N LYS A 84 15.45 -9.16 -40.28
CA LYS A 84 14.16 -9.77 -40.66
C LYS A 84 14.43 -10.98 -41.54
N PHE A 85 13.83 -12.10 -41.17
CA PHE A 85 13.92 -13.35 -41.90
C PHE A 85 12.52 -13.82 -42.26
N VAL A 86 12.39 -14.54 -43.37
CA VAL A 86 11.15 -15.25 -43.70
C VAL A 86 11.36 -16.70 -43.30
N ALA A 87 10.42 -17.24 -42.52
CA ALA A 87 10.46 -18.64 -42.10
C ALA A 87 9.14 -19.35 -42.41
N PRO A 88 9.17 -20.67 -42.67
CA PRO A 88 7.94 -21.46 -42.80
C PRO A 88 7.15 -21.48 -41.48
N THR A 89 5.84 -21.29 -41.58
CA THR A 89 4.90 -21.54 -40.47
C THR A 89 4.82 -23.04 -40.20
N ASP A 90 4.15 -23.47 -39.12
CA ASP A 90 3.96 -24.91 -38.85
C ASP A 90 3.20 -25.62 -39.97
N GLU A 91 2.23 -24.94 -40.59
CA GLU A 91 1.56 -25.42 -41.81
C GLU A 91 2.52 -25.50 -43.00
N GLY A 92 3.41 -24.52 -43.16
CA GLY A 92 4.48 -24.53 -44.16
C GLY A 92 5.45 -25.70 -43.98
N LYS A 93 5.84 -26.03 -42.74
CA LYS A 93 6.68 -27.19 -42.41
C LYS A 93 6.00 -28.51 -42.79
N LEU A 94 4.70 -28.65 -42.51
CA LEU A 94 3.93 -29.82 -42.95
C LEU A 94 3.89 -29.99 -44.47
N ILE A 95 3.84 -28.88 -45.23
CA ILE A 95 3.92 -28.90 -46.70
C ILE A 95 5.33 -29.27 -47.18
N ILE A 96 6.38 -28.79 -46.51
CA ILE A 96 7.76 -29.18 -46.81
C ILE A 96 7.93 -30.70 -46.72
N GLU A 97 7.36 -31.32 -45.69
CA GLU A 97 7.44 -32.77 -45.47
C GLU A 97 6.52 -33.57 -46.40
N ASN A 98 5.26 -33.17 -46.52
CA ASN A 98 4.20 -34.01 -47.12
C ASN A 98 3.76 -33.57 -48.53
N GLY A 99 4.30 -32.47 -49.04
CA GLY A 99 3.86 -31.83 -50.29
C GLY A 99 2.66 -30.89 -50.09
N SER A 100 2.44 -30.02 -51.08
CA SER A 100 1.34 -29.05 -51.08
C SER A 100 -0.01 -29.74 -51.24
N TYR A 101 -1.08 -29.09 -50.77
CA TYR A 101 -2.42 -29.68 -50.80
C TYR A 101 -2.89 -29.98 -52.22
N GLU A 102 -2.59 -29.10 -53.18
CA GLU A 102 -2.87 -29.29 -54.60
C GLU A 102 -2.11 -30.50 -55.19
N TYR A 103 -0.85 -30.70 -54.79
CA TYR A 103 -0.04 -31.83 -55.27
C TYR A 103 -0.47 -33.14 -54.65
N ARG A 104 -0.77 -33.15 -53.35
CA ARG A 104 -1.30 -34.33 -52.65
C ARG A 104 -2.63 -34.79 -53.25
N LEU A 105 -3.53 -33.86 -53.59
CA LEU A 105 -4.76 -34.20 -54.29
C LEU A 105 -4.48 -34.74 -55.70
N TYR A 106 -3.54 -34.16 -56.43
CA TYR A 106 -3.17 -34.66 -57.75
C TYR A 106 -2.68 -36.10 -57.70
N GLN A 107 -1.85 -36.44 -56.71
CA GLN A 107 -1.38 -37.81 -56.48
C GLN A 107 -2.52 -38.77 -56.10
N ALA A 108 -3.54 -38.28 -55.38
CA ALA A 108 -4.69 -39.09 -54.95
C ALA A 108 -5.72 -39.38 -56.07
N VAL A 109 -5.68 -38.66 -57.21
CA VAL A 109 -6.60 -38.89 -58.34
C VAL A 109 -6.05 -40.01 -59.25
N PRO A 110 -6.75 -41.15 -59.42
CA PRO A 110 -6.37 -42.18 -60.37
C PRO A 110 -6.55 -41.74 -61.82
N ASP A 111 -5.88 -42.39 -62.78
CA ASP A 111 -6.00 -42.05 -64.20
C ASP A 111 -7.42 -42.26 -64.77
N THR A 112 -8.21 -43.14 -64.12
CA THR A 112 -9.63 -43.35 -64.42
C THR A 112 -10.54 -42.21 -63.94
N GLY A 113 -10.03 -41.31 -63.10
CA GLY A 113 -10.78 -40.26 -62.41
C GLY A 113 -11.36 -40.71 -61.07
N ILE A 114 -11.81 -39.75 -60.27
CA ILE A 114 -12.45 -39.94 -58.97
C ILE A 114 -13.69 -39.04 -58.84
N GLU A 115 -14.71 -39.48 -58.12
CA GLU A 115 -15.88 -38.65 -57.79
C GLU A 115 -15.46 -37.42 -56.97
N HIS A 116 -16.00 -36.25 -57.33
CA HIS A 116 -15.70 -34.98 -56.69
C HIS A 116 -15.99 -35.04 -55.18
N GLU A 117 -17.10 -35.65 -54.79
CA GLU A 117 -17.49 -35.77 -53.38
C GLU A 117 -16.51 -36.63 -52.57
N ALA A 118 -16.01 -37.72 -53.15
CA ALA A 118 -15.01 -38.59 -52.51
C ALA A 118 -13.65 -37.89 -52.37
N LEU A 119 -13.25 -37.10 -53.38
CA LEU A 119 -12.00 -36.32 -53.33
C LEU A 119 -12.05 -35.22 -52.26
N MET A 120 -13.23 -34.63 -52.04
CA MET A 120 -13.45 -33.55 -51.07
C MET A 120 -13.46 -34.02 -49.61
N GLN A 121 -13.51 -35.33 -49.34
CA GLN A 121 -13.38 -35.89 -47.99
C GLN A 121 -11.92 -35.90 -47.48
N LEU A 122 -10.94 -35.64 -48.35
CA LEU A 122 -9.54 -35.59 -47.93
C LEU A 122 -9.24 -34.31 -47.11
N PRO A 123 -8.33 -34.37 -46.13
CA PRO A 123 -7.95 -33.20 -45.33
C PRO A 123 -7.44 -32.06 -46.22
N ASN A 124 -7.97 -30.85 -46.00
CA ASN A 124 -7.67 -29.64 -46.78
C ASN A 124 -7.96 -29.75 -48.30
N ALA A 125 -8.82 -30.69 -48.71
CA ALA A 125 -9.15 -30.93 -50.11
C ALA A 125 -9.72 -29.69 -50.82
N ALA A 126 -10.57 -28.90 -50.15
CA ALA A 126 -11.14 -27.70 -50.73
C ALA A 126 -10.09 -26.67 -51.15
N ILE A 127 -9.02 -26.50 -50.35
CA ILE A 127 -7.94 -25.56 -50.61
C ILE A 127 -7.10 -26.04 -51.79
N GLY A 128 -6.68 -27.31 -51.75
CA GLY A 128 -5.90 -27.91 -52.82
C GLY A 128 -6.66 -28.02 -54.14
N PHE A 129 -7.96 -28.34 -54.11
CA PHE A 129 -8.79 -28.53 -55.31
C PHE A 129 -8.95 -27.23 -56.08
N ASN A 130 -9.29 -26.12 -55.39
CA ASN A 130 -9.40 -24.80 -56.00
C ASN A 130 -8.09 -24.37 -56.67
N LYS A 131 -6.95 -24.67 -56.03
CA LYS A 131 -5.63 -24.30 -56.57
C LYS A 131 -5.22 -25.19 -57.75
N ALA A 132 -5.47 -26.49 -57.67
CA ALA A 132 -5.26 -27.42 -58.77
C ALA A 132 -6.12 -27.09 -60.00
N MET A 133 -7.37 -26.67 -59.80
CA MET A 133 -8.25 -26.17 -60.86
C MET A 133 -7.71 -24.86 -61.48
N SER A 134 -7.27 -23.91 -60.66
CA SER A 134 -6.64 -22.66 -61.12
C SER A 134 -5.35 -22.92 -61.93
N ASN A 135 -4.58 -23.95 -61.57
CA ASN A 135 -3.36 -24.36 -62.27
C ASN A 135 -3.64 -25.29 -63.48
N LYS A 136 -4.92 -25.59 -63.76
CA LYS A 136 -5.39 -26.49 -64.82
C LYS A 136 -4.85 -27.92 -64.70
N TRP A 137 -4.59 -28.38 -63.48
CA TRP A 137 -4.14 -29.75 -63.17
C TRP A 137 -5.29 -30.76 -63.28
N PHE A 138 -6.50 -30.33 -62.98
CA PHE A 138 -7.72 -31.12 -63.11
C PHE A 138 -8.65 -30.61 -64.20
N LYS A 139 -9.48 -31.52 -64.71
CA LYS A 139 -10.66 -31.24 -65.53
C LYS A 139 -11.86 -31.92 -64.87
N LEU A 140 -12.95 -31.17 -64.73
CA LEU A 140 -14.21 -31.68 -64.19
C LEU A 140 -15.11 -32.11 -65.35
N ASP A 141 -15.49 -33.38 -65.38
CA ASP A 141 -16.46 -33.94 -66.32
C ASP A 141 -17.69 -34.41 -65.52
N LYS A 142 -18.72 -33.56 -65.49
CA LYS A 142 -19.88 -33.69 -64.60
C LYS A 142 -19.45 -33.76 -63.12
N SER A 143 -19.52 -34.93 -62.51
CA SER A 143 -19.15 -35.17 -61.10
C SER A 143 -17.77 -35.82 -60.95
N ILE A 144 -17.09 -36.16 -62.04
CA ILE A 144 -15.81 -36.87 -62.00
C ILE A 144 -14.65 -35.90 -62.26
N VAL A 145 -13.68 -35.90 -61.36
CA VAL A 145 -12.42 -35.15 -61.47
C VAL A 145 -11.38 -36.03 -62.16
N ARG A 146 -10.79 -35.55 -63.26
CA ARG A 146 -9.71 -36.23 -63.99
C ARG A 146 -8.46 -35.36 -64.07
N LYS A 147 -7.29 -36.00 -64.13
CA LYS A 147 -6.01 -35.33 -64.42
C LYS A 147 -6.04 -34.75 -65.84
N ASN A 148 -5.70 -33.47 -65.96
CA ASN A 148 -5.64 -32.75 -67.24
C ASN A 148 -4.21 -32.55 -67.73
N LYS A 149 -3.24 -32.47 -66.80
CA LYS A 149 -1.80 -32.59 -67.09
C LYS A 149 -1.35 -33.99 -66.68
N THR A 150 -0.38 -34.55 -67.40
CA THR A 150 0.19 -35.88 -67.12
C THR A 150 1.36 -35.82 -66.15
N ASP A 151 2.07 -34.70 -66.10
CA ASP A 151 3.21 -34.46 -65.21
C ASP A 151 3.09 -33.06 -64.58
N VAL A 152 3.21 -32.99 -63.25
CA VAL A 152 3.13 -31.76 -62.47
C VAL A 152 4.20 -31.77 -61.39
N THR A 153 4.82 -30.63 -61.16
CA THR A 153 5.85 -30.43 -60.13
C THR A 153 5.26 -29.67 -58.94
N ASP A 154 5.69 -30.01 -57.73
CA ASP A 154 5.29 -29.30 -56.51
C ASP A 154 6.15 -28.05 -56.29
N GLU A 155 5.86 -27.01 -57.07
CA GLU A 155 6.56 -25.71 -56.99
C GLU A 155 6.47 -25.10 -55.59
N VAL A 156 5.34 -25.29 -54.88
CA VAL A 156 5.12 -24.73 -53.54
C VAL A 156 6.02 -25.39 -52.51
N GLN A 157 6.12 -26.72 -52.54
CA GLN A 157 7.05 -27.45 -51.67
C GLN A 157 8.50 -27.08 -51.98
N SER A 158 8.87 -26.96 -53.27
CA SER A 158 10.22 -26.54 -53.67
C SER A 158 10.57 -25.15 -53.13
N LEU A 159 9.65 -24.18 -53.26
CA LEU A 159 9.85 -22.82 -52.76
C LEU A 159 9.99 -22.79 -51.24
N LEU A 160 9.17 -23.54 -50.50
CA LEU A 160 9.27 -23.62 -49.05
C LEU A 160 10.57 -24.29 -48.59
N LYS A 161 11.05 -25.32 -49.29
CA LYS A 161 12.37 -25.93 -49.06
C LYS A 161 13.50 -24.93 -49.29
N SER A 162 13.43 -24.15 -50.36
CA SER A 162 14.42 -23.10 -50.65
C SER A 162 14.38 -21.92 -49.66
N ILE A 163 13.23 -21.63 -49.03
CA ILE A 163 13.12 -20.68 -47.91
C ILE A 163 13.75 -21.30 -46.65
N GLN A 164 13.50 -22.58 -46.37
CA GLN A 164 14.08 -23.28 -45.22
C GLN A 164 15.61 -23.41 -45.31
N SER A 165 16.16 -23.61 -46.51
CA SER A 165 17.61 -23.66 -46.78
C SER A 165 18.25 -22.26 -46.90
N MET A 166 17.46 -21.18 -46.86
CA MET A 166 17.89 -19.79 -47.11
C MET A 166 18.59 -19.57 -48.47
N GLU A 167 18.31 -20.43 -49.45
CA GLU A 167 18.84 -20.31 -50.82
C GLU A 167 18.05 -19.29 -51.65
N LEU A 168 16.80 -18.99 -51.26
CA LEU A 168 15.95 -17.99 -51.88
C LEU A 168 16.34 -16.56 -51.42
N LYS A 169 17.35 -15.99 -52.08
CA LYS A 169 17.66 -14.55 -51.97
C LYS A 169 16.99 -13.81 -53.13
N ASP A 170 16.11 -12.87 -52.81
CA ASP A 170 15.39 -11.98 -53.74
C ASP A 170 14.35 -12.60 -54.69
N ASN A 171 13.26 -13.13 -54.13
CA ASN A 171 12.04 -13.41 -54.92
C ASN A 171 10.76 -12.87 -54.25
N GLN A 172 10.65 -11.55 -54.16
CA GLN A 172 9.60 -10.84 -53.39
C GLN A 172 8.17 -11.21 -53.79
N LYS A 173 7.94 -11.51 -55.07
CA LYS A 173 6.60 -11.87 -55.58
C LYS A 173 6.13 -13.21 -55.03
N GLU A 174 6.97 -14.23 -55.08
CA GLU A 174 6.65 -15.59 -54.61
C GLU A 174 6.51 -15.62 -53.08
N ILE A 175 7.39 -14.90 -52.36
CA ILE A 175 7.29 -14.74 -50.91
C ILE A 175 5.97 -14.06 -50.53
N SER A 176 5.55 -13.02 -51.27
CA SER A 176 4.26 -12.35 -51.03
C SER A 176 3.07 -13.30 -51.20
N ASP A 177 3.11 -14.17 -52.21
CA ASP A 177 2.04 -15.14 -52.46
C ASP A 177 2.02 -16.25 -51.40
N LEU A 178 3.18 -16.71 -50.92
CA LEU A 178 3.27 -17.64 -49.78
C LEU A 178 2.77 -17.01 -48.46
N LYS A 179 3.04 -15.72 -48.22
CA LYS A 179 2.52 -14.98 -47.07
C LYS A 179 1.00 -14.84 -47.11
N LYS A 180 0.40 -14.54 -48.28
CA LYS A 180 -1.07 -14.51 -48.45
C LYS A 180 -1.69 -15.88 -48.16
N ARG A 181 -0.96 -16.96 -48.44
CA ARG A 181 -1.35 -18.34 -48.13
C ARG A 181 -1.08 -18.73 -46.68
N LYS A 182 -0.48 -17.87 -45.85
CA LYS A 182 -0.07 -18.13 -44.46
C LYS A 182 0.91 -19.31 -44.27
N LEU A 183 1.68 -19.62 -45.32
CA LEU A 183 2.65 -20.72 -45.30
C LEU A 183 4.03 -20.28 -44.81
N VAL A 184 4.28 -18.97 -44.81
CA VAL A 184 5.51 -18.35 -44.29
C VAL A 184 5.16 -17.09 -43.51
N GLU A 185 6.03 -16.72 -42.58
CA GLU A 185 5.89 -15.53 -41.74
C GLU A 185 7.22 -14.76 -41.64
N ASP A 186 7.12 -13.48 -41.30
CA ASP A 186 8.29 -12.64 -41.02
C ASP A 186 8.70 -12.81 -39.56
N ILE A 187 9.92 -13.30 -39.34
CA ILE A 187 10.56 -13.35 -38.05
C ILE A 187 11.51 -12.16 -37.91
N VAL A 188 11.21 -11.29 -36.95
CA VAL A 188 12.01 -10.11 -36.65
C VAL A 188 12.86 -10.39 -35.41
N ILE A 189 14.18 -10.31 -35.55
CA ILE A 189 15.13 -10.52 -34.45
C ILE A 189 15.80 -9.19 -34.14
N ASN A 190 15.58 -8.68 -32.93
CA ASN A 190 16.28 -7.51 -32.41
C ASN A 190 17.46 -7.99 -31.57
N TYR A 191 18.67 -7.59 -31.91
CA TYR A 191 19.87 -7.95 -31.18
C TYR A 191 20.78 -6.73 -30.99
N LEU A 192 21.71 -6.86 -30.05
CA LEU A 192 22.71 -5.85 -29.75
C LEU A 192 24.07 -6.29 -30.31
N ILE A 193 24.77 -5.36 -30.95
CA ILE A 193 26.20 -5.42 -31.24
C ILE A 193 26.93 -4.70 -30.12
N VAL A 194 27.82 -5.41 -29.44
CA VAL A 194 28.54 -4.94 -28.28
C VAL A 194 30.01 -4.80 -28.62
N LYS A 195 30.58 -3.63 -28.38
CA LYS A 195 31.99 -3.31 -28.61
C LYS A 195 32.63 -2.84 -27.32
N LYS A 196 33.95 -2.96 -27.23
CA LYS A 196 34.73 -2.45 -26.09
C LYS A 196 34.59 -0.94 -26.00
N GLY A 197 34.20 -0.44 -24.83
CA GLY A 197 34.15 0.99 -24.56
C GLY A 197 35.49 1.53 -24.04
N PRO A 198 35.63 2.85 -23.87
CA PRO A 198 36.83 3.49 -23.32
C PRO A 198 37.24 2.96 -21.94
N GLY A 199 36.28 2.54 -21.11
CA GLY A 199 36.48 2.00 -19.76
C GLY A 199 36.45 0.47 -19.69
N PHE A 200 36.74 -0.23 -20.79
CA PHE A 200 36.60 -1.69 -20.85
C PHE A 200 37.46 -2.42 -19.79
N THR A 201 36.81 -3.30 -19.04
CA THR A 201 37.43 -4.19 -18.05
C THR A 201 36.75 -5.55 -18.11
N THR A 202 37.46 -6.62 -17.76
CA THR A 202 36.89 -7.97 -17.65
C THR A 202 36.35 -8.31 -16.27
N THR A 203 36.65 -7.49 -15.28
CA THR A 203 36.14 -7.63 -13.91
C THR A 203 35.25 -6.44 -13.59
N VAL A 204 34.00 -6.72 -13.28
CA VAL A 204 33.03 -5.71 -12.89
C VAL A 204 33.12 -5.53 -11.39
N THR A 205 33.96 -4.60 -10.94
CA THR A 205 33.89 -4.10 -9.56
C THR A 205 32.83 -3.01 -9.54
N LYS A 206 31.59 -3.38 -9.18
CA LYS A 206 30.59 -2.38 -8.81
C LYS A 206 31.11 -1.68 -7.56
N GLY A 207 31.40 -0.39 -7.67
CA GLY A 207 31.17 0.48 -6.53
C GLY A 207 29.67 0.40 -6.26
N GLU A 208 29.27 -0.32 -5.21
CA GLU A 208 27.88 -0.46 -4.82
C GLU A 208 27.37 0.85 -4.22
N ALA A 209 27.15 1.84 -5.09
CA ALA A 209 26.56 3.13 -4.74
C ALA A 209 25.26 3.42 -5.51
N ASP A 210 24.77 2.51 -6.35
CA ASP A 210 23.51 2.67 -7.08
C ASP A 210 22.62 1.42 -6.99
N LEU A 211 21.55 1.52 -6.21
CA LEU A 211 20.49 0.52 -6.11
C LEU A 211 19.65 0.48 -7.40
N THR A 212 19.84 -0.55 -8.23
CA THR A 212 18.99 -0.74 -9.42
C THR A 212 17.72 -1.55 -9.12
N ALA A 213 16.71 -1.39 -9.98
CA ALA A 213 15.39 -2.02 -9.88
C ALA A 213 15.39 -3.56 -9.80
N ASP A 214 16.44 -4.25 -10.25
CA ASP A 214 16.60 -5.70 -10.12
C ASP A 214 17.12 -6.13 -8.74
N MET A 215 17.77 -5.22 -8.01
CA MET A 215 18.32 -5.49 -6.67
C MET A 215 17.22 -5.59 -5.59
N ILE A 216 16.02 -5.06 -5.84
CA ILE A 216 14.84 -5.22 -4.97
C ILE A 216 14.21 -6.62 -5.12
N GLN A 217 14.31 -7.27 -6.28
CA GLN A 217 13.85 -8.65 -6.49
C GLN A 217 14.76 -9.71 -5.83
N LYS A 218 15.95 -9.32 -5.36
CA LYS A 218 16.92 -10.22 -4.72
C LYS A 218 16.85 -10.22 -3.19
N PHE A 219 15.85 -9.57 -2.61
CA PHE A 219 15.65 -9.60 -1.17
C PHE A 219 15.33 -11.02 -0.72
N THR A 220 16.01 -11.48 0.34
CA THR A 220 15.75 -12.78 0.94
C THR A 220 14.62 -12.62 1.97
N GLU A 221 13.59 -13.44 1.86
CA GLU A 221 12.48 -13.40 2.82
C GLU A 221 12.93 -13.94 4.18
N MET A 222 12.66 -13.18 5.24
CA MET A 222 12.98 -13.58 6.61
C MET A 222 11.92 -14.54 7.15
N PRO A 223 12.31 -15.58 7.90
CA PRO A 223 11.36 -16.46 8.56
C PRO A 223 10.66 -15.73 9.71
N THR A 224 9.37 -15.44 9.54
CA THR A 224 8.57 -14.69 10.52
C THR A 224 7.67 -15.57 11.39
N ASN A 225 7.88 -16.88 11.38
CA ASN A 225 7.06 -17.94 12.00
C ASN A 225 7.08 -17.95 13.54
N ASN A 226 7.08 -16.77 14.16
CA ASN A 226 7.05 -16.55 15.59
C ASN A 226 6.20 -15.31 15.93
N TYR A 227 4.96 -15.55 16.38
CA TYR A 227 4.09 -14.47 16.88
C TYR A 227 4.39 -14.08 18.31
N VAL A 228 5.02 -14.98 19.08
CA VAL A 228 5.40 -14.74 20.47
C VAL A 228 6.87 -14.39 20.51
N GLU A 229 7.20 -13.15 20.86
CA GLU A 229 8.58 -12.74 21.06
C GLU A 229 8.88 -12.50 22.53
N SER A 230 10.14 -12.68 22.92
CA SER A 230 10.59 -12.15 24.20
C SER A 230 10.72 -10.64 24.09
N SER A 231 10.48 -9.92 25.19
CA SER A 231 10.69 -8.48 25.27
C SER A 231 12.14 -8.11 24.92
N PHE A 232 13.08 -9.01 25.20
CA PHE A 232 14.46 -8.89 24.75
C PHE A 232 14.56 -8.70 23.23
N TRP A 233 14.04 -9.64 22.43
CA TRP A 233 14.14 -9.55 20.97
C TRP A 233 13.22 -8.49 20.37
N ASN A 234 12.05 -8.30 20.98
CA ASN A 234 11.08 -7.32 20.49
C ASN A 234 11.50 -5.87 20.79
N PHE A 235 12.32 -5.62 21.81
CA PHE A 235 12.65 -4.26 22.22
C PHE A 235 14.12 -4.05 22.62
N ASP A 236 14.67 -4.83 23.57
CA ASP A 236 16.02 -4.57 24.10
C ASP A 236 17.12 -4.71 23.02
N ALA A 237 17.03 -5.75 22.18
CA ALA A 237 17.94 -5.99 21.07
C ALA A 237 17.90 -4.87 20.02
N LEU A 238 16.81 -4.12 19.97
CA LEU A 238 16.62 -2.93 19.12
C LEU A 238 17.00 -1.63 19.85
N PHE A 239 17.82 -1.71 20.90
CA PHE A 239 18.21 -0.53 21.69
C PHE A 239 17.03 0.32 22.17
N THR A 240 15.84 -0.27 22.37
CA THR A 240 14.65 0.41 22.86
C THR A 240 14.62 0.33 24.39
N PRO A 241 14.65 1.47 25.11
CA PRO A 241 14.83 1.47 26.56
C PRO A 241 13.65 0.80 27.28
N GLN A 242 13.90 0.21 28.45
CA GLN A 242 12.87 -0.52 29.18
C GLN A 242 11.74 0.38 29.71
N GLN A 243 11.98 1.69 29.92
CA GLN A 243 10.93 2.64 30.30
C GLN A 243 10.15 3.22 29.11
N HIS A 244 10.38 2.72 27.89
CA HIS A 244 9.72 3.26 26.70
C HIS A 244 8.20 3.00 26.76
N PRO A 245 7.33 4.01 26.52
CA PRO A 245 5.87 3.85 26.61
C PRO A 245 5.30 2.71 25.77
N ALA A 246 5.88 2.46 24.59
CA ALA A 246 5.46 1.33 23.74
C ALA A 246 5.56 -0.06 24.42
N ARG A 247 6.30 -0.19 25.53
CA ARG A 247 6.39 -1.41 26.34
C ARG A 247 5.31 -1.50 27.41
N ASP A 248 4.46 -0.49 27.58
CA ASP A 248 3.37 -0.54 28.54
C ASP A 248 2.28 -1.51 28.09
N ALA A 249 1.57 -2.09 29.05
CA ALA A 249 0.46 -3.01 28.78
C ALA A 249 -0.69 -2.34 28.01
N HIS A 250 -0.72 -1.00 27.96
CA HIS A 250 -1.65 -0.24 27.14
C HIS A 250 -1.32 -0.27 25.64
N ASP A 251 -0.09 -0.59 25.26
CA ASP A 251 0.37 -0.59 23.86
C ASP A 251 0.78 -2.00 23.39
N THR A 252 1.21 -2.86 24.33
CA THR A 252 1.72 -4.20 24.04
C THR A 252 0.89 -5.29 24.72
N PHE A 253 0.58 -6.36 23.98
CA PHE A 253 -0.01 -7.57 24.54
C PHE A 253 1.05 -8.47 25.18
N PHE A 254 1.06 -8.52 26.52
CA PHE A 254 1.88 -9.46 27.28
C PHE A 254 1.19 -10.82 27.41
N LEU A 255 1.97 -11.89 27.43
CA LEU A 255 1.45 -13.24 27.64
C LEU A 255 1.30 -13.57 29.12
N SER A 256 0.20 -14.23 29.46
CA SER A 256 0.05 -14.91 30.76
C SER A 256 0.68 -16.30 30.75
N ASP A 257 0.70 -16.98 29.60
CA ASP A 257 1.29 -18.31 29.43
C ASP A 257 1.77 -18.53 27.97
N PRO A 258 3.05 -18.88 27.73
CA PRO A 258 4.15 -18.79 28.68
C PRO A 258 4.52 -17.33 28.95
N ALA A 259 4.46 -16.89 30.21
CA ALA A 259 4.71 -15.47 30.57
C ALA A 259 6.17 -15.03 30.39
N LYS A 260 7.12 -15.97 30.47
CA LYS A 260 8.56 -15.69 30.40
C LYS A 260 9.25 -16.58 29.38
N SER A 261 10.21 -16.03 28.65
CA SER A 261 11.16 -16.79 27.84
C SER A 261 12.25 -17.39 28.72
N VAL A 262 12.59 -18.65 28.44
CA VAL A 262 13.66 -19.39 29.12
C VAL A 262 14.93 -19.49 28.29
N ASP A 263 14.85 -19.22 26.99
CA ASP A 263 15.97 -19.36 26.05
C ASP A 263 16.31 -17.99 25.46
N LEU A 264 17.34 -17.35 26.04
CA LEU A 264 17.89 -16.07 25.61
C LEU A 264 19.41 -16.22 25.40
N PRO A 265 19.99 -15.56 24.39
CA PRO A 265 21.43 -15.62 24.15
C PRO A 265 22.17 -14.81 25.22
N MET A 266 22.53 -15.44 26.33
CA MET A 266 23.06 -14.76 27.52
C MET A 266 24.30 -13.90 27.24
N GLU A 267 25.20 -14.34 26.35
CA GLU A 267 26.39 -13.54 26.00
C GLU A 267 26.01 -12.23 25.28
N TYR A 268 25.08 -12.30 24.32
CA TYR A 268 24.59 -11.11 23.63
C TYR A 268 23.76 -10.23 24.56
N LEU A 269 22.96 -10.84 25.43
CA LEU A 269 22.14 -10.13 26.41
C LEU A 269 22.99 -9.29 27.37
N GLU A 270 24.09 -9.82 27.90
CA GLU A 270 24.97 -9.04 28.79
C GLU A 270 25.63 -7.87 28.06
N LYS A 271 25.98 -8.02 26.76
CA LYS A 271 26.44 -6.89 25.93
C LYS A 271 25.36 -5.83 25.77
N VAL A 272 24.13 -6.25 25.44
CA VAL A 272 22.98 -5.33 25.33
C VAL A 272 22.73 -4.61 26.64
N LYS A 273 22.73 -5.32 27.77
CA LYS A 273 22.59 -4.75 29.11
C LYS A 273 23.67 -3.69 29.39
N GLN A 274 24.94 -3.95 29.08
CA GLN A 274 26.02 -2.98 29.24
C GLN A 274 25.77 -1.74 28.37
N VAL A 275 25.47 -1.93 27.10
CA VAL A 275 25.26 -0.84 26.13
C VAL A 275 24.06 0.04 26.53
N HIS A 276 22.97 -0.57 27.01
CA HIS A 276 21.79 0.13 27.52
C HIS A 276 22.06 0.91 28.80
N SER A 277 22.79 0.30 29.75
CA SER A 277 22.95 0.88 31.09
C SER A 277 24.07 1.91 31.12
N THR A 278 25.32 1.50 30.92
CA THR A 278 26.51 2.34 31.05
C THR A 278 26.99 2.94 29.74
N GLY A 279 26.47 2.46 28.61
CA GLY A 279 26.95 2.82 27.28
C GLY A 279 28.14 1.97 26.81
N ALA A 280 28.35 1.99 25.49
CA ALA A 280 29.49 1.43 24.79
C ALA A 280 29.55 2.02 23.37
N PHE A 281 30.63 1.74 22.62
CA PHE A 281 30.76 2.10 21.20
C PHE A 281 30.61 3.62 20.90
N GLY A 282 31.10 4.46 21.82
CA GLY A 282 30.98 5.92 21.71
C GLY A 282 29.63 6.49 22.18
N SER A 283 28.67 5.63 22.55
CA SER A 283 27.41 6.02 23.19
C SER A 283 27.53 5.99 24.71
N ILE A 284 26.82 6.90 25.37
CA ILE A 284 26.65 6.90 26.84
C ILE A 284 25.53 5.95 27.28
N GLY A 285 24.82 5.28 26.37
CA GLY A 285 23.66 4.46 26.73
C GLY A 285 22.51 5.31 27.31
N TYR A 286 21.56 4.67 27.98
CA TYR A 286 20.40 5.32 28.58
C TYR A 286 20.57 5.63 30.08
N GLN A 287 21.70 5.25 30.69
CA GLN A 287 22.04 5.60 32.08
C GLN A 287 20.98 5.15 33.10
N TYR A 288 20.52 3.90 32.97
CA TYR A 288 19.55 3.28 33.88
C TYR A 288 19.93 1.85 34.27
N ASN A 289 19.26 1.33 35.30
CA ASN A 289 19.43 -0.05 35.74
C ASN A 289 18.59 -1.00 34.88
N TRP A 290 19.21 -1.66 33.91
CA TRP A 290 18.57 -2.63 33.02
C TRP A 290 18.19 -3.92 33.77
N GLN A 291 16.93 -4.33 33.68
CA GLN A 291 16.37 -5.48 34.40
C GLN A 291 16.21 -6.71 33.48
N LEU A 292 16.79 -7.85 33.88
CA LEU A 292 16.64 -9.12 33.16
C LEU A 292 15.18 -9.59 33.12
N GLU A 293 14.45 -9.37 34.21
CA GLU A 293 13.07 -9.81 34.37
C GLU A 293 12.13 -9.16 33.35
N GLU A 294 12.39 -7.90 32.99
CA GLU A 294 11.66 -7.18 31.95
C GLU A 294 11.93 -7.78 30.57
N ALA A 295 13.19 -8.06 30.25
CA ALA A 295 13.59 -8.66 28.98
C ALA A 295 13.07 -10.10 28.79
N GLN A 296 12.84 -10.82 29.90
CA GLN A 296 12.28 -12.18 29.87
C GLN A 296 10.78 -12.22 29.58
N LYS A 297 10.02 -11.14 29.79
CA LYS A 297 8.56 -11.17 29.55
C LYS A 297 8.24 -11.48 28.10
N ASN A 298 7.35 -12.43 27.85
CA ASN A 298 6.88 -12.71 26.49
C ASN A 298 5.74 -11.76 26.10
N VAL A 299 5.77 -11.36 24.83
CA VAL A 299 4.80 -10.46 24.21
C VAL A 299 4.34 -11.02 22.88
N LEU A 300 3.16 -10.64 22.43
CA LEU A 300 2.84 -10.76 21.01
C LEU A 300 3.66 -9.72 20.24
N ARG A 301 4.32 -10.17 19.17
CA ARG A 301 5.26 -9.37 18.39
C ARG A 301 4.59 -8.08 17.88
N THR A 302 5.10 -6.92 18.31
CA THR A 302 4.48 -5.61 18.03
C THR A 302 4.87 -5.01 16.68
N HIS A 303 5.99 -5.47 16.12
CA HIS A 303 6.51 -5.08 14.81
C HIS A 303 7.46 -6.16 14.28
N THR A 304 7.57 -6.29 12.96
CA THR A 304 8.45 -7.25 12.29
C THR A 304 9.94 -7.00 12.54
N THR A 305 10.30 -5.83 13.09
CA THR A 305 11.68 -5.45 13.41
C THR A 305 12.33 -6.37 14.45
N ALA A 306 11.52 -7.08 15.26
CA ALA A 306 12.01 -8.14 16.13
C ALA A 306 12.64 -9.30 15.34
N VAL A 307 12.06 -9.64 14.18
CA VAL A 307 12.60 -10.65 13.26
C VAL A 307 13.90 -10.14 12.63
N SER A 308 13.92 -8.87 12.23
CA SER A 308 15.12 -8.20 11.73
C SER A 308 16.27 -8.25 12.73
N ALA A 309 16.02 -8.01 14.02
CA ALA A 309 17.03 -8.15 15.08
C ALA A 309 17.61 -9.57 15.13
N ARG A 310 16.75 -10.60 15.09
CA ARG A 310 17.19 -12.01 15.08
C ARG A 310 18.02 -12.35 13.85
N MET A 311 17.61 -11.87 12.68
CA MET A 311 18.31 -12.13 11.42
C MET A 311 19.65 -11.39 11.36
N LEU A 312 19.69 -10.13 11.79
CA LEU A 312 20.92 -9.35 11.89
C LEU A 312 21.88 -9.96 12.90
N TYR A 313 21.40 -10.41 14.06
CA TYR A 313 22.25 -11.11 15.02
C TYR A 313 22.89 -12.36 14.42
N LYS A 314 22.12 -13.18 13.68
CA LYS A 314 22.66 -14.35 12.96
C LYS A 314 23.67 -13.92 11.89
N LEU A 315 23.38 -12.87 11.13
CA LEU A 315 24.27 -12.36 10.10
C LEU A 315 25.60 -11.88 10.68
N ALA A 316 25.57 -11.22 11.84
CA ALA A 316 26.76 -10.75 12.55
C ALA A 316 27.70 -11.90 12.98
N GLN A 317 27.16 -13.12 13.18
CA GLN A 317 27.97 -14.28 13.54
C GLN A 317 28.73 -14.87 12.34
N ASN A 318 28.33 -14.55 11.11
CA ASN A 318 29.00 -15.04 9.91
C ASN A 318 30.32 -14.27 9.70
N LYS A 319 31.45 -14.98 9.73
CA LYS A 319 32.78 -14.41 9.49
C LYS A 319 33.42 -15.06 8.24
N PRO A 320 33.80 -14.26 7.22
CA PRO A 320 33.69 -12.81 7.12
C PRO A 320 32.24 -12.33 6.94
N PHE A 321 31.96 -11.07 7.33
CA PHE A 321 30.65 -10.45 7.07
C PHE A 321 30.38 -10.41 5.56
N THR A 322 29.16 -10.76 5.18
CA THR A 322 28.68 -10.72 3.80
C THR A 322 27.45 -9.82 3.75
N PRO A 323 27.41 -8.82 2.84
CA PRO A 323 26.23 -7.97 2.67
C PRO A 323 24.96 -8.76 2.42
N ALA A 324 23.84 -8.26 2.93
CA ALA A 324 22.56 -8.95 2.85
C ALA A 324 21.38 -7.98 2.69
N LYS A 325 20.35 -8.45 2.01
CA LYS A 325 19.08 -7.74 1.81
C LYS A 325 17.95 -8.64 2.26
N TYR A 326 17.19 -8.19 3.24
CA TYR A 326 16.13 -8.98 3.85
C TYR A 326 14.80 -8.26 3.79
N PHE A 327 13.72 -9.01 3.61
CA PHE A 327 12.36 -8.49 3.75
C PHE A 327 11.48 -9.46 4.53
N SER A 328 10.39 -8.96 5.08
CA SER A 328 9.32 -9.77 5.64
C SER A 328 7.97 -9.11 5.42
N ILE A 329 6.94 -9.95 5.35
CA ILE A 329 5.55 -9.53 5.36
C ILE A 329 4.83 -10.43 6.32
N ASP A 330 4.43 -9.92 7.48
CA ASP A 330 3.72 -10.74 8.44
C ASP A 330 2.88 -9.92 9.42
N LYS A 331 2.00 -10.62 10.11
CA LYS A 331 1.14 -10.08 11.14
C LYS A 331 1.92 -9.62 12.37
N VAL A 332 1.48 -8.50 12.92
CA VAL A 332 1.95 -7.89 14.16
C VAL A 332 0.74 -7.52 15.03
N PHE A 333 0.98 -7.38 16.33
CA PHE A 333 -0.08 -7.22 17.33
C PHE A 333 0.21 -6.00 18.21
N ARG A 334 -0.76 -5.08 18.31
CA ARG A 334 -0.64 -3.89 19.15
C ARG A 334 -1.91 -3.70 19.95
N ASN A 335 -1.79 -3.37 21.22
CA ASN A 335 -2.93 -3.15 22.10
C ASN A 335 -3.54 -1.74 21.88
N GLU A 336 -3.74 -1.38 20.62
CA GLU A 336 -4.31 -0.09 20.25
C GLU A 336 -5.84 -0.15 20.24
N ASN A 337 -6.48 1.00 20.47
CA ASN A 337 -7.93 1.10 20.38
C ASN A 337 -8.40 0.83 18.95
N LEU A 338 -9.30 -0.14 18.80
CA LEU A 338 -9.88 -0.50 17.51
C LEU A 338 -10.72 0.65 16.94
N ASP A 339 -10.34 1.17 15.77
CA ASP A 339 -11.10 2.18 15.03
C ASP A 339 -11.24 1.81 13.53
N ALA A 340 -11.72 2.72 12.69
CA ALA A 340 -11.90 2.46 11.25
C ALA A 340 -10.57 2.31 10.48
N THR A 341 -9.45 2.70 11.09
CA THR A 341 -8.11 2.77 10.50
C THR A 341 -7.08 1.91 11.24
N HIS A 342 -7.36 1.49 12.47
CA HIS A 342 -6.46 0.72 13.33
C HIS A 342 -7.12 -0.59 13.79
N LEU A 343 -6.39 -1.68 13.64
CA LEU A 343 -6.72 -3.00 14.18
C LEU A 343 -5.68 -3.41 15.22
N ALA A 344 -6.10 -4.22 16.19
CA ALA A 344 -5.20 -4.81 17.18
C ALA A 344 -4.22 -5.82 16.55
N GLU A 345 -4.55 -6.33 15.37
CA GLU A 345 -3.68 -7.15 14.54
C GLU A 345 -3.72 -6.65 13.08
N PHE A 346 -2.55 -6.48 12.46
CA PHE A 346 -2.41 -6.04 11.07
C PHE A 346 -1.09 -6.54 10.50
N HIS A 347 -0.87 -6.41 9.19
CA HIS A 347 0.33 -6.91 8.52
C HIS A 347 1.33 -5.76 8.30
N GLN A 348 2.54 -5.99 8.77
CA GLN A 348 3.65 -5.10 8.52
C GLN A 348 4.55 -5.69 7.44
N ILE A 349 4.87 -4.86 6.45
CA ILE A 349 5.94 -5.10 5.48
C ILE A 349 7.18 -4.40 6.02
N GLU A 350 8.30 -5.09 6.04
CA GLU A 350 9.58 -4.52 6.42
C GLU A 350 10.68 -4.98 5.47
N GLY A 351 11.61 -4.08 5.18
CA GLY A 351 12.80 -4.36 4.41
C GLY A 351 14.04 -3.76 5.07
N LEU A 352 15.18 -4.42 4.91
CA LEU A 352 16.47 -3.90 5.34
C LEU A 352 17.60 -4.29 4.39
N VAL A 353 18.64 -3.47 4.36
CA VAL A 353 19.88 -3.71 3.62
C VAL A 353 21.03 -3.50 4.59
N ALA A 354 21.84 -4.54 4.76
CA ALA A 354 23.06 -4.52 5.55
C ALA A 354 24.26 -4.55 4.62
N ASP A 355 25.08 -3.50 4.63
CA ASP A 355 26.24 -3.36 3.76
C ASP A 355 27.26 -2.39 4.36
N TYR A 356 28.42 -2.27 3.72
CA TYR A 356 29.47 -1.35 4.13
C TYR A 356 29.11 0.09 3.78
N LYS A 357 29.18 1.00 4.77
CA LYS A 357 29.09 2.47 4.60
C LYS A 357 27.86 2.99 3.86
N LEU A 358 26.71 2.34 4.03
CA LEU A 358 25.42 2.87 3.61
C LEU A 358 25.13 4.20 4.31
N THR A 359 24.54 5.10 3.55
CA THR A 359 24.20 6.46 3.94
C THR A 359 22.69 6.66 3.94
N LEU A 360 22.25 7.82 4.45
CA LEU A 360 20.86 8.24 4.31
C LEU A 360 20.42 8.39 2.84
N GLY A 361 21.36 8.76 1.96
CA GLY A 361 21.11 8.86 0.52
C GLY A 361 20.74 7.52 -0.11
N ASP A 362 21.41 6.44 0.30
CA ASP A 362 21.13 5.09 -0.16
C ASP A 362 19.73 4.62 0.26
N LEU A 363 19.33 4.95 1.50
CA LEU A 363 17.97 4.69 1.98
C LEU A 363 16.93 5.46 1.17
N ILE A 364 17.13 6.75 0.94
CA ILE A 364 16.21 7.56 0.13
C ILE A 364 16.12 7.03 -1.30
N GLY A 365 17.24 6.67 -1.92
CA GLY A 365 17.29 6.08 -3.27
C GLY A 365 16.53 4.76 -3.34
N LEU A 366 16.76 3.86 -2.39
CA LEU A 366 16.03 2.59 -2.27
C LEU A 366 14.52 2.81 -2.11
N LEU A 367 14.10 3.78 -1.30
CA LEU A 367 12.70 4.10 -1.10
C LEU A 367 12.05 4.66 -2.37
N TYR A 368 12.72 5.58 -3.09
CA TYR A 368 12.23 6.04 -4.39
C TYR A 368 12.02 4.89 -5.37
N GLU A 369 12.98 3.97 -5.47
CA GLU A 369 12.87 2.80 -6.34
C GLU A 369 11.75 1.85 -5.94
N PHE A 370 11.61 1.57 -4.63
CA PHE A 370 10.56 0.73 -4.08
C PHE A 370 9.17 1.31 -4.35
N PHE A 371 8.93 2.57 -4.01
CA PHE A 371 7.63 3.22 -4.18
C PHE A 371 7.30 3.50 -5.65
N ARG A 372 8.30 3.77 -6.51
CA ARG A 372 8.10 3.91 -7.95
C ARG A 372 7.52 2.65 -8.57
N LYS A 373 7.98 1.45 -8.14
CA LYS A 373 7.41 0.17 -8.59
C LYS A 373 5.98 -0.06 -8.10
N LEU A 374 5.57 0.57 -7.00
CA LEU A 374 4.19 0.59 -6.53
C LEU A 374 3.33 1.67 -7.22
N GLY A 375 3.88 2.40 -8.20
CA GLY A 375 3.17 3.48 -8.89
C GLY A 375 3.14 4.81 -8.13
N MET A 376 3.90 4.94 -7.05
CA MET A 376 4.00 6.16 -6.24
C MET A 376 5.29 6.92 -6.57
N THR A 377 5.16 8.02 -7.30
CA THR A 377 6.33 8.81 -7.78
C THR A 377 6.55 10.10 -7.01
N LYS A 378 5.50 10.64 -6.37
CA LYS A 378 5.56 11.87 -5.58
C LYS A 378 5.81 11.54 -4.11
N LEU A 379 7.08 11.46 -3.73
CA LEU A 379 7.49 11.19 -2.34
C LEU A 379 8.02 12.44 -1.64
N ARG A 380 7.84 12.48 -0.32
CA ARG A 380 8.47 13.42 0.60
C ARG A 380 8.92 12.67 1.84
N PHE A 381 10.03 13.13 2.42
CA PHE A 381 10.59 12.56 3.64
C PHE A 381 10.57 13.62 4.72
N LYS A 382 10.17 13.21 5.93
CA LYS A 382 10.12 14.09 7.11
C LYS A 382 10.97 13.46 8.21
N PRO A 383 11.90 14.19 8.85
CA PRO A 383 12.63 13.67 9.99
C PRO A 383 11.68 13.16 11.07
N ALA A 384 12.01 12.01 11.65
CA ALA A 384 11.23 11.35 12.67
C ALA A 384 12.13 10.86 13.81
N TYR A 385 11.54 10.19 14.79
CA TYR A 385 12.27 9.52 15.86
C TYR A 385 11.84 8.06 15.94
N ASN A 386 12.82 7.15 15.87
CA ASN A 386 12.65 5.77 16.31
C ASN A 386 13.82 5.41 17.25
N PRO A 387 13.60 4.68 18.34
CA PRO A 387 14.67 4.33 19.29
C PRO A 387 15.86 3.59 18.67
N TYR A 388 15.61 2.76 17.66
CA TYR A 388 16.61 1.91 17.01
C TYR A 388 17.30 2.55 15.80
N THR A 389 16.88 3.72 15.33
CA THR A 389 17.47 4.34 14.12
C THR A 389 17.92 5.77 14.32
N GLU A 390 19.06 6.12 13.74
CA GLU A 390 19.59 7.48 13.66
C GLU A 390 20.48 7.62 12.42
N PRO A 391 20.09 8.44 11.41
CA PRO A 391 18.86 9.23 11.31
C PRO A 391 17.60 8.38 11.01
N SER A 392 16.42 8.96 11.32
CA SER A 392 15.08 8.37 11.12
C SER A 392 14.22 9.28 10.24
N MET A 393 13.34 8.70 9.41
CA MET A 393 12.41 9.48 8.57
C MET A 393 11.04 8.80 8.36
N GLU A 394 9.99 9.60 8.37
CA GLU A 394 8.67 9.24 7.85
C GLU A 394 8.62 9.45 6.33
N ILE A 395 7.88 8.59 5.64
CA ILE A 395 7.73 8.58 4.19
C ILE A 395 6.30 9.00 3.85
N PHE A 396 6.17 10.06 3.05
CA PHE A 396 4.89 10.59 2.60
C PHE A 396 4.76 10.43 1.08
N SER A 397 3.56 10.08 0.62
CA SER A 397 3.20 10.04 -0.80
C SER A 397 2.01 10.96 -1.09
N TYR A 398 2.04 11.67 -2.21
CA TYR A 398 0.91 12.53 -2.60
C TYR A 398 -0.21 11.71 -3.24
N HIS A 399 -1.40 11.76 -2.64
CA HIS A 399 -2.57 11.04 -3.14
C HIS A 399 -3.41 11.95 -4.05
N GLU A 400 -3.49 11.63 -5.36
CA GLU A 400 -4.17 12.46 -6.36
C GLU A 400 -5.68 12.63 -6.09
N GLY A 401 -6.39 11.57 -5.65
CA GLY A 401 -7.83 11.64 -5.33
C GLY A 401 -8.16 12.54 -4.13
N LEU A 402 -7.46 12.36 -3.01
CA LEU A 402 -7.62 13.13 -1.77
C LEU A 402 -6.87 14.48 -1.77
N LYS A 403 -6.06 14.76 -2.80
CA LYS A 403 -5.25 15.97 -2.98
C LYS A 403 -4.37 16.35 -1.77
N LYS A 404 -3.88 15.35 -1.03
CA LYS A 404 -3.08 15.54 0.19
C LYS A 404 -1.89 14.59 0.26
N TRP A 405 -0.89 14.97 1.07
CA TRP A 405 0.22 14.09 1.44
C TRP A 405 -0.26 13.10 2.50
N ILE A 406 0.01 11.82 2.31
CA ILE A 406 -0.38 10.75 3.21
C ILE A 406 0.88 9.99 3.62
N GLU A 407 1.02 9.70 4.90
CA GLU A 407 2.09 8.86 5.43
C GLU A 407 1.91 7.43 4.92
N VAL A 408 2.92 6.92 4.21
CA VAL A 408 2.93 5.60 3.59
C VAL A 408 3.94 4.65 4.22
N GLY A 409 4.80 5.12 5.12
CA GLY A 409 5.75 4.27 5.84
C GLY A 409 6.71 5.06 6.72
N ASN A 410 7.60 4.35 7.40
CA ASN A 410 8.65 4.88 8.26
C ASN A 410 9.97 4.14 7.93
N SER A 411 11.11 4.80 8.11
CA SER A 411 12.43 4.24 7.82
C SER A 411 13.54 4.88 8.65
N GLY A 412 14.73 4.30 8.60
CA GLY A 412 15.91 4.87 9.23
C GLY A 412 17.15 4.01 9.07
N VAL A 413 18.26 4.51 9.61
CA VAL A 413 19.56 3.81 9.65
C VAL A 413 19.75 3.24 11.05
N PHE A 414 19.92 1.92 11.19
CA PHE A 414 20.04 1.29 12.51
C PHE A 414 21.24 1.83 13.27
N ARG A 415 21.01 2.10 14.55
CA ARG A 415 21.98 2.68 15.47
C ARG A 415 23.21 1.78 15.67
N PRO A 416 24.42 2.35 15.82
CA PRO A 416 25.62 1.58 16.14
C PRO A 416 25.50 0.80 17.46
N GLU A 417 24.79 1.33 18.47
CA GLU A 417 24.57 0.65 19.76
C GLU A 417 23.85 -0.69 19.60
N MET A 418 22.98 -0.78 18.60
CA MET A 418 22.28 -2.02 18.25
C MET A 418 23.21 -2.97 17.49
N LEU A 419 23.84 -2.50 16.41
CA LEU A 419 24.60 -3.36 15.49
C LEU A 419 25.92 -3.86 16.09
N LEU A 420 26.68 -2.98 16.75
CA LEU A 420 27.98 -3.33 17.31
C LEU A 420 27.85 -4.30 18.49
N ALA A 421 26.76 -4.20 19.27
CA ALA A 421 26.44 -5.17 20.31
C ALA A 421 26.19 -6.58 19.75
N MET A 422 25.65 -6.69 18.53
CA MET A 422 25.46 -7.97 17.84
C MET A 422 26.78 -8.56 17.30
N GLY A 423 27.82 -7.74 17.14
CA GLY A 423 29.13 -8.15 16.65
C GLY A 423 29.43 -7.75 15.20
N PHE A 424 28.68 -6.80 14.62
CA PHE A 424 29.01 -6.26 13.30
C PHE A 424 30.35 -5.50 13.31
N PRO A 425 31.11 -5.50 12.20
CA PRO A 425 32.22 -4.57 12.00
C PRO A 425 31.76 -3.11 12.00
N GLU A 426 32.60 -2.18 12.47
CA GLU A 426 32.27 -0.73 12.53
C GLU A 426 31.96 -0.10 11.17
N GLU A 427 32.51 -0.64 10.08
CA GLU A 427 32.24 -0.15 8.73
C GLU A 427 30.91 -0.62 8.15
N VAL A 428 30.23 -1.56 8.82
CA VAL A 428 28.93 -2.08 8.40
C VAL A 428 27.81 -1.21 8.99
N SER A 429 26.88 -0.88 8.11
CA SER A 429 25.71 -0.06 8.41
C SER A 429 24.48 -0.77 7.85
N VAL A 430 23.33 -0.55 8.48
CA VAL A 430 22.09 -1.20 8.06
C VAL A 430 21.01 -0.13 7.92
N ILE A 431 20.41 -0.05 6.74
CA ILE A 431 19.28 0.82 6.46
C ILE A 431 18.00 -0.03 6.41
N ALA A 432 16.90 0.47 6.96
CA ALA A 432 15.66 -0.28 7.03
C ALA A 432 14.44 0.63 6.82
N TRP A 433 13.34 0.02 6.37
CA TRP A 433 12.05 0.69 6.21
C TRP A 433 10.90 -0.27 6.47
N GLY A 434 9.75 0.27 6.86
CA GLY A 434 8.54 -0.49 7.08
C GLY A 434 7.27 0.29 6.76
N LEU A 435 6.23 -0.45 6.40
CA LEU A 435 4.90 0.09 6.12
C LEU A 435 3.82 -0.94 6.43
N SER A 436 2.62 -0.49 6.76
CA SER A 436 1.44 -1.37 6.87
C SER A 436 1.00 -1.82 5.48
N LEU A 437 0.63 -3.09 5.31
CA LEU A 437 0.05 -3.59 4.05
C LEU A 437 -1.37 -3.06 3.84
N GLU A 438 -2.10 -2.79 4.92
CA GLU A 438 -3.51 -2.41 4.88
C GLU A 438 -3.72 -1.02 4.28
N ARG A 439 -2.90 -0.02 4.63
CA ARG A 439 -3.07 1.36 4.11
C ARG A 439 -2.98 1.43 2.56
N PRO A 440 -1.93 0.89 1.90
CA PRO A 440 -1.89 0.85 0.43
C PRO A 440 -3.05 0.07 -0.19
N THR A 441 -3.47 -1.02 0.46
CA THR A 441 -4.58 -1.87 -0.03
C THR A 441 -5.92 -1.14 0.03
N MET A 442 -6.19 -0.44 1.13
CA MET A 442 -7.37 0.41 1.29
C MET A 442 -7.42 1.52 0.25
N ILE A 443 -6.29 2.18 -0.01
CA ILE A 443 -6.19 3.22 -1.05
C ILE A 443 -6.47 2.64 -2.44
N LEU A 444 -5.87 1.49 -2.76
CA LEU A 444 -5.98 0.88 -4.08
C LEU A 444 -7.41 0.42 -4.41
N TYR A 445 -8.11 -0.15 -3.43
CA TYR A 445 -9.49 -0.63 -3.59
C TYR A 445 -10.56 0.42 -3.23
N GLY A 446 -10.17 1.61 -2.75
CA GLY A 446 -11.12 2.64 -2.33
C GLY A 446 -11.95 2.23 -1.11
N ILE A 447 -11.33 1.56 -0.14
CA ILE A 447 -11.96 1.08 1.09
C ILE A 447 -11.65 2.05 2.23
N ASP A 448 -12.69 2.58 2.87
CA ASP A 448 -12.56 3.60 3.93
C ASP A 448 -12.39 3.03 5.35
N ASN A 449 -12.67 1.74 5.53
CA ASN A 449 -12.63 1.05 6.82
C ASN A 449 -11.86 -0.27 6.73
N ILE A 450 -10.80 -0.39 7.52
CA ILE A 450 -9.89 -1.54 7.55
C ILE A 450 -10.59 -2.87 7.89
N ARG A 451 -11.69 -2.81 8.65
CA ARG A 451 -12.47 -4.01 9.04
C ARG A 451 -13.24 -4.63 7.88
N ASP A 452 -13.51 -3.83 6.85
CA ASP A 452 -14.17 -4.32 5.64
C ASP A 452 -13.15 -5.03 4.73
N LEU A 453 -11.84 -4.79 4.95
CA LEU A 453 -10.73 -5.43 4.25
C LEU A 453 -10.31 -6.74 4.91
N ILE A 454 -10.13 -6.76 6.24
CA ILE A 454 -9.60 -7.91 7.00
C ILE A 454 -10.48 -8.24 8.21
N GLY A 455 -10.75 -9.54 8.38
CA GLY A 455 -11.40 -10.10 9.56
C GLY A 455 -12.60 -11.00 9.21
N PRO A 456 -13.22 -11.64 10.22
CA PRO A 456 -14.35 -12.55 10.01
C PRO A 456 -15.62 -11.84 9.50
N LYS A 457 -15.65 -10.50 9.52
CA LYS A 457 -16.76 -9.68 9.05
C LYS A 457 -16.57 -9.17 7.61
N VAL A 458 -15.51 -9.60 6.93
CA VAL A 458 -15.23 -9.20 5.54
C VAL A 458 -16.44 -9.53 4.64
N ASN A 459 -16.80 -8.58 3.77
CA ASN A 459 -17.85 -8.83 2.79
C ASN A 459 -17.32 -9.75 1.68
N LEU A 460 -17.79 -10.99 1.64
CA LEU A 460 -17.37 -11.96 0.61
C LEU A 460 -17.74 -11.55 -0.81
N GLU A 461 -18.80 -10.74 -1.00
CA GLU A 461 -19.16 -10.20 -2.31
C GLU A 461 -18.10 -9.21 -2.79
N MET A 462 -17.64 -8.31 -1.90
CA MET A 462 -16.51 -7.42 -2.16
C MET A 462 -15.25 -8.20 -2.58
N CYS A 463 -14.94 -9.32 -1.93
CA CYS A 463 -13.80 -10.16 -2.32
C CYS A 463 -13.95 -10.81 -3.70
N ARG A 464 -15.19 -11.09 -4.15
CA ARG A 464 -15.47 -11.70 -5.46
C ARG A 464 -15.48 -10.69 -6.60
N GLU A 465 -16.00 -9.49 -6.33
CA GLU A 465 -16.19 -8.44 -7.33
C GLU A 465 -14.93 -7.62 -7.58
N ASN A 466 -14.06 -7.48 -6.57
CA ASN A 466 -12.85 -6.70 -6.72
C ASN A 466 -11.89 -7.33 -7.74
N PRO A 467 -11.33 -6.52 -8.67
CA PRO A 467 -10.38 -7.02 -9.65
C PRO A 467 -9.09 -7.48 -8.96
N LEU A 468 -8.35 -8.37 -9.62
CA LEU A 468 -7.02 -8.76 -9.16
C LEU A 468 -6.13 -7.52 -9.01
N CYS A 469 -5.64 -7.27 -7.79
CA CYS A 469 -4.57 -6.30 -7.56
C CYS A 469 -3.32 -6.74 -8.34
N ARG A 470 -3.03 -6.02 -9.42
CA ARG A 470 -1.79 -6.18 -10.19
C ARG A 470 -0.90 -5.00 -9.86
N ILE A 471 0.37 -5.27 -9.54
CA ILE A 471 1.40 -4.23 -9.44
C ILE A 471 1.42 -3.53 -10.80
N MET A 472 0.96 -2.29 -10.85
CA MET A 472 0.74 -1.57 -12.09
C MET A 472 2.10 -1.35 -12.77
N SER A 473 2.29 -1.91 -13.96
CA SER A 473 3.42 -1.51 -14.79
C SER A 473 3.20 -0.06 -15.22
N THR A 474 4.26 0.73 -15.38
CA THR A 474 4.17 2.12 -15.86
C THR A 474 3.41 2.27 -17.19
N SER A 475 3.24 1.18 -17.96
CA SER A 475 2.42 1.11 -19.16
C SER A 475 0.90 1.11 -18.92
N ASP A 476 0.42 0.69 -17.74
CA ASP A 476 -1.02 0.53 -17.47
C ASP A 476 -1.70 1.83 -16.99
N VAL A 477 -0.92 2.83 -16.57
CA VAL A 477 -1.44 4.15 -16.11
C VAL A 477 -2.14 4.92 -17.23
N TYR A 478 -1.86 4.61 -18.50
CA TYR A 478 -2.47 5.26 -19.66
C TYR A 478 -3.38 4.35 -20.51
N ALA A 479 -3.63 3.11 -20.07
CA ALA A 479 -4.35 2.11 -20.85
C ALA A 479 -5.75 1.77 -20.28
N VAL A 480 -6.51 2.76 -19.79
CA VAL A 480 -7.97 2.58 -19.71
C VAL A 480 -8.57 2.88 -21.07
N ARG A 481 -8.70 1.80 -21.88
CA ARG A 481 -9.31 1.82 -23.21
C ARG A 481 -10.73 2.39 -23.16
N GLY A 482 -10.96 3.44 -23.95
CA GLY A 482 -12.29 3.79 -24.42
C GLY A 482 -12.88 2.66 -25.26
N GLY A 483 -14.11 2.27 -24.96
CA GLY A 483 -14.84 1.27 -25.73
C GLY A 483 -16.34 1.49 -25.64
N LYS A 484 -16.92 2.09 -26.68
CA LYS A 484 -18.34 2.00 -27.01
C LYS A 484 -18.50 0.74 -27.87
N LEU A 485 -19.46 -0.14 -27.55
CA LEU A 485 -20.32 -0.78 -28.56
C LEU A 485 -21.47 -1.59 -27.92
N GLU A 486 -22.66 -1.30 -28.43
CA GLU A 486 -23.96 -1.89 -28.11
C GLU A 486 -24.20 -3.22 -28.87
N LEU A 487 -25.33 -3.85 -28.51
CA LEU A 487 -26.32 -4.63 -29.30
C LEU A 487 -26.60 -6.00 -28.62
N LYS A 488 -27.82 -6.53 -28.47
CA LYS A 488 -29.18 -6.16 -28.88
C LYS A 488 -30.15 -7.06 -28.09
N GLY A 489 -31.30 -6.53 -27.65
CA GLY A 489 -32.52 -7.32 -27.49
C GLY A 489 -32.93 -7.72 -26.06
N ASN A 490 -33.51 -6.79 -25.32
CA ASN A 490 -34.92 -6.96 -24.93
C ASN A 490 -35.55 -5.63 -24.52
N VAL A 491 -36.67 -5.35 -25.17
CA VAL A 491 -37.44 -4.11 -25.14
C VAL A 491 -38.31 -4.09 -23.90
N LEU A 492 -38.25 -3.04 -23.06
CA LEU A 492 -39.40 -2.62 -22.25
C LEU A 492 -39.43 -1.08 -22.00
N LYS A 493 -40.32 -0.45 -22.77
CA LYS A 493 -41.15 0.77 -22.56
C LYS A 493 -40.55 2.05 -21.91
N LYS A 494 -40.51 3.10 -22.76
CA LYS A 494 -40.37 4.53 -22.43
C LYS A 494 -41.38 5.04 -21.38
N LYS A 495 -40.90 5.88 -20.45
CA LYS A 495 -41.67 7.02 -19.90
C LYS A 495 -40.81 8.29 -19.86
N LYS A 496 -41.47 9.41 -20.21
CA LYS A 496 -40.96 10.76 -20.47
C LYS A 496 -40.41 11.47 -19.23
N HIS A 497 -39.45 12.37 -19.48
CA HIS A 497 -38.95 13.41 -18.60
C HIS A 497 -40.05 14.17 -17.83
N LYS A 498 -39.80 14.42 -16.55
CA LYS A 498 -40.36 15.56 -15.82
C LYS A 498 -39.27 16.17 -14.94
N SER A 499 -38.95 17.44 -15.21
CA SER A 499 -38.05 18.28 -14.44
C SER A 499 -38.49 18.40 -12.97
N LYS A 500 -37.57 18.27 -12.02
CA LYS A 500 -37.75 18.76 -10.64
C LYS A 500 -36.69 19.80 -10.29
N LYS A 501 -37.07 21.05 -10.55
CA LYS A 501 -36.95 22.25 -9.72
C LYS A 501 -35.88 22.21 -8.61
N ARG A 502 -34.87 23.07 -8.76
CA ARG A 502 -34.14 23.70 -7.65
C ARG A 502 -35.13 24.16 -6.57
N LYS A 503 -34.91 23.73 -5.32
CA LYS A 503 -35.37 24.45 -4.14
C LYS A 503 -34.13 24.98 -3.44
N HIS A 504 -33.94 26.29 -3.56
CA HIS A 504 -33.20 27.09 -2.60
C HIS A 504 -33.91 27.00 -1.24
N GLY A 505 -33.14 26.80 -0.18
CA GLY A 505 -33.61 26.83 1.20
C GLY A 505 -32.42 26.78 2.15
N GLY A 506 -31.82 27.96 2.38
CA GLY A 506 -31.07 28.33 3.59
C GLY A 506 -29.75 27.64 3.83
N ASN A 507 -28.68 28.22 3.27
CA ASN A 507 -27.33 28.14 3.85
C ASN A 507 -27.26 29.14 5.02
N GLU A 508 -26.92 28.62 6.19
CA GLU A 508 -26.15 29.21 7.31
C GLU A 508 -25.73 27.94 8.09
N SER A 509 -24.48 27.44 8.18
CA SER A 509 -23.13 27.94 7.88
C SER A 509 -22.16 26.73 7.83
N ASP A 510 -22.12 25.96 6.73
CA ASP A 510 -21.15 24.85 6.59
C ASP A 510 -19.85 25.27 5.86
N GLU A 511 -19.82 26.46 5.24
CA GLU A 511 -18.61 26.95 4.53
C GLU A 511 -17.48 27.35 5.51
N GLY A 512 -17.79 27.78 6.74
CA GLY A 512 -16.77 28.19 7.73
C GLY A 512 -16.15 27.03 8.52
N ASP A 513 -16.82 25.89 8.60
CA ASP A 513 -16.34 24.71 9.33
C ASP A 513 -15.23 23.97 8.56
N ASP A 514 -15.27 23.99 7.23
CA ASP A 514 -14.19 23.46 6.38
C ASP A 514 -12.96 24.39 6.38
N GLU A 515 -13.15 25.71 6.47
CA GLU A 515 -12.05 26.66 6.63
C GLU A 515 -11.34 26.50 8.00
N ASP A 516 -12.09 26.33 9.11
CA ASP A 516 -11.51 26.06 10.44
C ASP A 516 -10.75 24.71 10.45
N PHE A 517 -11.35 23.67 9.87
CA PHE A 517 -10.71 22.36 9.76
C PHE A 517 -9.40 22.41 8.97
N VAL A 518 -9.36 23.15 7.85
CA VAL A 518 -8.15 23.34 7.03
C VAL A 518 -7.13 24.21 7.76
N LYS A 519 -7.55 25.29 8.40
CA LYS A 519 -6.69 26.20 9.15
C LYS A 519 -5.95 25.52 10.29
N HIS A 520 -6.53 24.48 10.88
CA HIS A 520 -5.97 23.78 12.04
C HIS A 520 -5.56 22.34 11.69
N ALA A 521 -5.08 22.09 10.47
CA ALA A 521 -4.50 20.81 10.03
C ALA A 521 -5.38 19.56 10.27
N GLY A 522 -6.70 19.70 10.16
CA GLY A 522 -7.65 18.63 10.39
C GLY A 522 -8.17 18.51 11.83
N TRP A 523 -7.88 19.49 12.67
CA TRP A 523 -8.43 19.60 14.03
C TRP A 523 -9.59 20.58 14.05
N TRP A 524 -10.79 20.10 14.34
CA TRP A 524 -12.00 20.92 14.35
C TRP A 524 -12.44 21.27 15.78
N ARG A 525 -13.02 22.47 15.94
CA ARG A 525 -13.57 22.93 17.20
C ARG A 525 -14.80 22.11 17.63
N THR A 526 -14.76 21.57 18.85
CA THR A 526 -15.89 20.85 19.45
C THR A 526 -17.04 21.82 19.77
N LYS A 527 -18.29 21.40 19.51
CA LYS A 527 -19.49 22.24 19.70
C LYS A 527 -20.36 21.75 20.87
N GLN A 528 -20.18 20.52 21.31
CA GLN A 528 -20.97 19.85 22.35
C GLN A 528 -20.12 18.80 23.07
N PHE A 529 -20.54 18.41 24.27
CA PHE A 529 -19.81 17.45 25.10
C PHE A 529 -19.49 16.11 24.40
N VAL A 530 -20.41 15.60 23.57
CA VAL A 530 -20.22 14.32 22.84
C VAL A 530 -19.10 14.36 21.80
N ASP A 531 -18.64 15.54 21.43
CA ASP A 531 -17.53 15.74 20.49
C ASP A 531 -16.16 15.55 21.18
N ILE A 532 -16.11 15.67 22.51
CA ILE A 532 -14.87 15.60 23.29
C ILE A 532 -14.57 14.13 23.64
N GLN A 533 -13.85 13.45 22.75
CA GLN A 533 -13.40 12.07 22.96
C GLN A 533 -12.11 11.77 22.20
N GLY A 534 -11.30 10.86 22.75
CA GLY A 534 -10.04 10.46 22.11
C GLY A 534 -9.01 11.59 22.15
N SER A 535 -8.20 11.71 21.11
CA SER A 535 -7.18 12.76 21.04
C SER A 535 -7.81 14.13 20.84
N ILE A 536 -7.50 15.04 21.77
CA ILE A 536 -7.94 16.42 21.77
C ILE A 536 -6.75 17.37 21.98
N ALA A 537 -6.92 18.63 21.63
CA ALA A 537 -6.02 19.70 22.03
C ALA A 537 -6.84 20.81 22.67
N ILE A 538 -6.29 21.42 23.72
CA ILE A 538 -6.91 22.56 24.40
C ILE A 538 -6.21 23.81 23.90
N GLU A 539 -6.94 24.64 23.16
CA GLU A 539 -6.46 25.90 22.61
C GLU A 539 -6.88 27.04 23.53
N PHE A 540 -5.90 27.85 23.93
CA PHE A 540 -6.09 29.21 24.38
C PHE A 540 -5.86 30.14 23.18
N GLY A 541 -6.39 31.37 23.19
CA GLY A 541 -6.44 32.24 22.00
C GLY A 541 -5.18 32.31 21.12
N GLU A 542 -5.33 32.78 19.88
CA GLU A 542 -4.23 32.94 18.91
C GLU A 542 -3.53 31.62 18.49
N ASN A 543 -4.27 30.52 18.38
CA ASN A 543 -3.74 29.22 17.91
C ASN A 543 -2.60 28.70 18.81
N THR A 544 -2.71 28.95 20.12
CA THR A 544 -1.78 28.46 21.15
C THR A 544 -2.40 27.30 21.91
N TYR A 545 -1.62 26.24 22.16
CA TYR A 545 -2.15 25.02 22.76
C TYR A 545 -1.50 24.72 24.10
N VAL A 546 -2.24 24.05 24.97
CA VAL A 546 -1.71 23.54 26.25
C VAL A 546 -0.61 22.53 25.98
N HIS A 547 0.60 22.86 26.40
CA HIS A 547 1.82 22.09 26.19
C HIS A 547 2.21 21.33 27.45
N SER A 548 2.38 20.01 27.33
CA SER A 548 2.81 19.14 28.42
C SER A 548 4.32 19.22 28.61
N LEU A 549 4.78 19.42 29.85
CA LEU A 549 6.20 19.38 30.23
C LEU A 549 6.57 18.01 30.83
N ASP A 550 7.84 17.63 30.68
CA ASP A 550 8.40 16.37 31.17
C ASP A 550 8.37 16.23 32.71
N ASN A 551 8.39 17.36 33.42
CA ASN A 551 8.24 17.43 34.88
C ASN A 551 6.79 17.26 35.38
N GLY A 552 5.85 17.01 34.46
CA GLY A 552 4.42 16.84 34.73
C GLY A 552 3.68 18.14 35.00
N LEU A 553 4.22 19.29 34.61
CA LEU A 553 3.52 20.57 34.56
C LEU A 553 2.98 20.86 33.16
N PHE A 554 2.16 21.90 33.04
CA PHE A 554 1.58 22.34 31.77
C PHE A 554 1.82 23.83 31.59
N THR A 555 2.20 24.20 30.38
CA THR A 555 2.35 25.59 29.95
C THR A 555 1.59 25.83 28.65
N ILE A 556 1.74 27.00 28.04
CA ILE A 556 1.21 27.31 26.70
C ILE A 556 2.35 27.22 25.69
N GLY A 557 2.12 26.43 24.64
CA GLY A 557 3.04 26.33 23.51
C GLY A 557 3.07 27.62 22.67
N PRO A 558 4.07 27.79 21.80
CA PRO A 558 4.11 28.93 20.90
C PRO A 558 2.90 28.94 19.96
N PRO A 559 2.44 30.12 19.49
CA PRO A 559 1.39 30.22 18.48
C PRO A 559 1.72 29.39 17.24
N ARG A 560 0.73 28.66 16.71
CA ARG A 560 0.87 27.85 15.50
C ARG A 560 0.51 28.65 14.25
N ASP A 561 1.25 28.41 13.16
CA ASP A 561 0.95 29.00 11.86
C ASP A 561 -0.33 28.41 11.25
N PHE A 562 -0.88 29.11 10.25
CA PHE A 562 -2.06 28.66 9.52
C PHE A 562 -1.77 27.36 8.77
N GLY A 563 -2.57 26.32 9.02
CA GLY A 563 -2.41 24.99 8.43
C GLY A 563 -1.58 24.02 9.27
N ASP A 564 -1.07 24.46 10.42
CA ASP A 564 -0.41 23.61 11.41
C ASP A 564 -1.39 23.16 12.50
N GLY A 565 -1.21 21.93 12.96
CA GLY A 565 -1.96 21.35 14.07
C GLY A 565 -1.20 21.44 15.39
N PRO A 566 -1.83 21.03 16.51
CA PRO A 566 -1.14 20.87 17.79
C PRO A 566 0.04 19.88 17.66
N ASP A 567 1.14 20.19 18.34
CA ASP A 567 2.30 19.31 18.46
C ASP A 567 1.98 18.08 19.33
N GLN A 568 2.78 17.02 19.22
CA GLN A 568 2.61 15.81 20.02
C GLN A 568 2.54 16.08 21.54
N ARG A 569 3.30 17.06 22.04
CA ARG A 569 3.24 17.45 23.47
C ARG A 569 2.00 18.28 23.84
N GLU A 570 1.29 18.79 22.84
CA GLU A 570 0.06 19.58 22.99
C GLU A 570 -1.22 18.74 22.83
N ILE A 571 -1.06 17.47 22.46
CA ILE A 571 -2.15 16.52 22.34
C ILE A 571 -2.38 15.82 23.68
N LEU A 572 -3.64 15.86 24.12
CA LEU A 572 -4.15 15.18 25.30
C LEU A 572 -5.15 14.10 24.87
N THR A 573 -5.33 13.07 25.68
CA THR A 573 -6.39 12.09 25.47
C THR A 573 -7.54 12.37 26.43
N ALA A 574 -8.72 12.68 25.90
CA ALA A 574 -9.96 12.82 26.65
C ALA A 574 -10.67 11.48 26.81
N ILE A 575 -10.92 11.11 28.07
CA ILE A 575 -11.61 9.88 28.46
C ILE A 575 -12.91 10.27 29.14
N ARG A 576 -14.04 9.81 28.59
CA ARG A 576 -15.36 10.10 29.14
C ARG A 576 -15.60 9.27 30.41
N ILE A 577 -15.92 9.95 31.51
CA ILE A 577 -16.20 9.30 32.80
C ILE A 577 -17.70 9.19 33.03
N THR A 578 -18.43 10.28 32.77
CA THR A 578 -19.89 10.35 32.94
C THR A 578 -20.53 11.11 31.77
N GLU A 579 -21.81 11.45 31.89
CA GLU A 579 -22.55 12.21 30.88
C GLU A 579 -22.06 13.66 30.72
N ASN A 580 -21.36 14.21 31.73
CA ASN A 580 -20.83 15.58 31.74
C ASN A 580 -19.36 15.70 32.17
N LYS A 581 -18.70 14.62 32.63
CA LYS A 581 -17.30 14.67 33.07
C LYS A 581 -16.35 13.87 32.18
N ILE A 582 -15.16 14.42 31.99
CA ILE A 582 -14.02 13.79 31.32
C ILE A 582 -12.83 13.70 32.28
N ALA A 583 -11.90 12.81 31.97
CA ALA A 583 -10.54 12.82 32.48
C ALA A 583 -9.58 13.11 31.31
N LEU A 584 -8.49 13.80 31.60
CA LEU A 584 -7.46 14.14 30.62
C LEU A 584 -6.19 13.35 30.91
N LYS A 585 -5.59 12.77 29.87
CA LYS A 585 -4.29 12.10 29.95
C LYS A 585 -3.28 12.86 29.09
N SER A 586 -2.12 13.20 29.65
CA SER A 586 -1.05 13.91 28.94
C SER A 586 -0.36 13.03 27.91
N GLY A 587 0.39 13.65 26.99
CA GLY A 587 1.27 12.95 26.04
C GLY A 587 2.35 12.09 26.70
N PHE A 588 2.62 12.28 28.00
CA PHE A 588 3.53 11.45 28.81
C PHE A 588 2.82 10.29 29.52
N GLY A 589 1.54 10.06 29.20
CA GLY A 589 0.79 8.92 29.73
C GLY A 589 0.29 9.10 31.17
N LYS A 590 0.33 10.31 31.73
CA LYS A 590 -0.14 10.60 33.11
C LYS A 590 -1.46 11.34 33.09
N TYR A 591 -2.34 11.06 34.04
CA TYR A 591 -3.61 11.78 34.19
C TYR A 591 -3.39 13.16 34.78
N VAL A 592 -4.12 14.14 34.23
CA VAL A 592 -4.12 15.53 34.68
C VAL A 592 -5.01 15.64 35.90
N ALA A 593 -4.49 16.24 36.95
CA ALA A 593 -5.21 16.55 38.18
C ALA A 593 -4.95 18.01 38.57
N VAL A 594 -5.77 18.54 39.46
CA VAL A 594 -5.52 19.84 40.09
C VAL A 594 -5.03 19.63 41.51
N ASN A 595 -3.89 20.24 41.84
CA ASN A 595 -3.34 20.17 43.18
C ASN A 595 -4.05 21.14 44.15
N LYS A 596 -3.69 21.10 45.43
CA LYS A 596 -4.32 21.95 46.47
C LYS A 596 -4.18 23.46 46.22
N ASN A 597 -3.19 23.88 45.46
CA ASN A 597 -2.93 25.28 45.13
C ASN A 597 -3.64 25.71 43.83
N GLY A 598 -4.42 24.82 43.20
CA GLY A 598 -5.08 25.09 41.93
C GLY A 598 -4.22 24.83 40.69
N LEU A 599 -2.95 24.41 40.83
CA LEU A 599 -2.08 24.15 39.68
C LEU A 599 -2.41 22.80 39.03
N LEU A 600 -2.47 22.78 37.70
CA LEU A 600 -2.67 21.55 36.92
C LEU A 600 -1.37 20.74 36.86
N VAL A 601 -1.45 19.45 37.20
CA VAL A 601 -0.31 18.54 37.24
C VAL A 601 -0.65 17.19 36.60
N GLY A 602 0.21 16.72 35.71
CA GLY A 602 0.08 15.47 34.97
C GLY A 602 0.97 14.40 35.57
N ARG A 603 0.64 13.92 36.77
CA ARG A 603 1.48 12.96 37.52
C ARG A 603 0.74 11.70 37.95
N SER A 604 -0.58 11.66 37.85
CA SER A 604 -1.40 10.57 38.34
C SER A 604 -1.37 9.36 37.41
N ASP A 605 -1.22 8.15 37.97
CA ASP A 605 -1.25 6.89 37.22
C ASP A 605 -2.66 6.31 37.04
N ALA A 606 -3.64 6.84 37.80
CA ALA A 606 -5.02 6.40 37.76
C ALA A 606 -5.98 7.59 37.78
N ILE A 607 -7.18 7.37 37.26
CA ILE A 607 -8.27 8.35 37.29
C ILE A 607 -8.97 8.24 38.64
N GLY A 608 -8.83 9.27 39.47
CA GLY A 608 -9.63 9.49 40.66
C GLY A 608 -10.50 10.74 40.54
N PRO A 609 -11.16 11.14 41.65
CA PRO A 609 -11.98 12.35 41.66
C PRO A 609 -11.21 13.65 41.38
N ALA A 610 -9.89 13.67 41.62
CA ALA A 610 -9.04 14.84 41.40
C ALA A 610 -8.78 15.11 39.90
N GLU A 611 -8.88 14.06 39.08
CA GLU A 611 -8.64 14.05 37.63
C GLU A 611 -9.91 14.34 36.80
N TYR A 612 -11.04 14.66 37.46
CA TYR A 612 -12.28 14.99 36.77
C TYR A 612 -12.32 16.43 36.32
N PHE A 613 -12.70 16.62 35.06
CA PHE A 613 -12.97 17.91 34.44
C PHE A 613 -14.38 17.91 33.84
N GLU A 614 -15.03 19.07 33.89
CA GLU A 614 -16.38 19.30 33.39
C GLU A 614 -16.34 20.43 32.34
N PRO A 615 -16.51 20.08 31.04
CA PRO A 615 -16.63 21.06 29.97
C PRO A 615 -17.98 21.77 30.04
N VAL A 616 -17.98 23.10 30.12
CA VAL A 616 -19.16 23.95 30.22
C VAL A 616 -19.31 24.76 28.93
N PHE A 617 -20.39 24.50 28.19
CA PHE A 617 -20.73 25.22 26.95
C PHE A 617 -21.85 26.22 27.23
N GLU A 618 -21.63 27.50 26.96
CA GLU A 618 -22.63 28.56 27.12
C GLU A 618 -22.43 29.63 26.04
N ASN A 619 -23.49 30.01 25.31
CA ASN A 619 -23.46 31.05 24.26
C ASN A 619 -22.34 30.88 23.20
N GLY A 620 -21.98 29.64 22.86
CA GLY A 620 -20.91 29.35 21.89
C GLY A 620 -19.49 29.51 22.45
N GLN A 621 -19.37 29.77 23.74
CA GLN A 621 -18.12 29.76 24.50
C GLN A 621 -17.99 28.43 25.27
N LEU A 622 -16.75 28.01 25.50
CA LEU A 622 -16.42 26.80 26.23
C LEU A 622 -15.40 27.14 27.32
N ALA A 623 -15.67 26.70 28.54
CA ALA A 623 -14.74 26.75 29.65
C ALA A 623 -14.60 25.35 30.27
N LEU A 624 -13.45 25.06 30.89
CA LEU A 624 -13.22 23.77 31.54
C LEU A 624 -13.13 23.94 33.05
N SER A 625 -14.09 23.37 33.79
CA SER A 625 -14.06 23.33 35.25
C SER A 625 -13.29 22.10 35.72
N ALA A 626 -12.39 22.27 36.69
CA ALA A 626 -11.66 21.18 37.31
C ALA A 626 -12.38 20.60 38.54
N SER A 627 -11.77 19.59 39.16
CA SER A 627 -12.31 18.87 40.33
C SER A 627 -12.51 19.73 41.58
N ASN A 628 -11.88 20.91 41.64
CA ASN A 628 -12.06 21.92 42.68
C ASN A 628 -13.21 22.91 42.38
N ASN A 629 -14.04 22.63 41.35
CA ASN A 629 -15.14 23.49 40.87
C ASN A 629 -14.71 24.89 40.46
N LYS A 630 -13.48 25.03 39.95
CA LYS A 630 -12.93 26.27 39.42
C LYS A 630 -12.53 26.09 37.96
N PHE A 631 -12.62 27.16 37.19
CA PHE A 631 -12.27 27.16 35.77
C PHE A 631 -10.77 27.30 35.57
N ILE A 632 -10.25 26.60 34.56
CA ILE A 632 -8.85 26.68 34.18
C ILE A 632 -8.55 28.03 33.50
N ARG A 633 -7.32 28.52 33.67
CA ARG A 633 -6.71 29.61 32.91
C ARG A 633 -5.19 29.47 32.93
N VAL A 634 -4.53 30.38 32.22
CA VAL A 634 -3.08 30.53 32.22
C VAL A 634 -2.75 31.73 33.11
N ASN A 635 -1.79 31.58 34.03
CA ASN A 635 -1.31 32.68 34.86
C ASN A 635 -0.23 33.52 34.14
N ASP A 636 0.22 34.61 34.77
CA ASP A 636 1.25 35.50 34.21
C ASP A 636 2.62 34.82 34.04
N GLU A 637 2.85 33.70 34.72
CA GLU A 637 4.07 32.88 34.63
C GLU A 637 3.99 31.82 33.50
N GLY A 638 2.83 31.70 32.84
CA GLY A 638 2.59 30.74 31.76
C GLY A 638 2.17 29.35 32.22
N ASP A 639 1.83 29.16 33.50
CA ASP A 639 1.35 27.91 34.07
C ASP A 639 -0.18 27.79 33.98
N LEU A 640 -0.68 26.56 33.82
CA LEU A 640 -2.12 26.28 33.90
C LEU A 640 -2.60 26.12 35.34
N ILE A 641 -3.57 26.94 35.72
CA ILE A 641 -4.18 26.95 37.06
C ILE A 641 -5.71 26.94 36.97
N ALA A 642 -6.38 26.39 37.98
CA ALA A 642 -7.83 26.38 38.16
C ALA A 642 -8.21 27.17 39.41
N THR A 643 -8.33 28.50 39.27
CA THR A 643 -8.55 29.42 40.42
C THR A 643 -9.92 30.07 40.46
N ASP A 644 -10.58 30.20 39.31
CA ASP A 644 -11.68 31.16 39.15
C ASP A 644 -13.04 30.46 39.31
N GLU A 645 -13.91 31.04 40.14
CA GLU A 645 -15.22 30.44 40.43
C GLU A 645 -16.25 30.73 39.34
N LYS A 646 -15.98 31.71 38.47
CA LYS A 646 -16.84 32.09 37.34
C LYS A 646 -15.97 32.21 36.10
N ALA A 647 -16.45 31.68 34.98
CA ALA A 647 -15.77 31.82 33.71
C ALA A 647 -15.87 33.27 33.21
N ALA A 648 -14.72 33.85 32.87
CA ALA A 648 -14.56 35.11 32.18
C ALA A 648 -13.75 34.89 30.88
N ASP A 649 -13.42 35.98 30.17
CA ASP A 649 -12.71 35.92 28.88
C ASP A 649 -11.40 35.13 28.95
N GLU A 650 -10.68 35.21 30.07
CA GLU A 650 -9.42 34.49 30.31
C GLU A 650 -9.57 32.97 30.53
N ASN A 651 -10.79 32.49 30.78
CA ASN A 651 -11.10 31.08 30.98
C ASN A 651 -11.64 30.40 29.72
N PHE A 652 -11.96 31.17 28.68
CA PHE A 652 -12.53 30.61 27.47
C PHE A 652 -11.47 29.91 26.63
N ILE A 653 -11.78 28.67 26.26
CA ILE A 653 -10.91 27.78 25.52
C ILE A 653 -11.65 27.24 24.29
N ASN A 654 -10.90 26.69 23.35
CA ASN A 654 -11.43 25.78 22.36
C ASN A 654 -10.86 24.39 22.59
N ILE A 655 -11.72 23.40 22.79
CA ILE A 655 -11.30 22.00 22.69
C ILE A 655 -11.41 21.61 21.22
N ARG A 656 -10.29 21.25 20.60
CA ARG A 656 -10.22 20.74 19.24
C ARG A 656 -10.09 19.24 19.23
N SER A 657 -10.79 18.57 18.30
CA SER A 657 -10.74 17.13 18.12
C SER A 657 -10.27 16.77 16.71
N CYS A 658 -9.54 15.66 16.58
CA CYS A 658 -9.20 15.06 15.29
C CYS A 658 -10.10 13.86 14.95
N ALA A 659 -11.16 13.58 15.74
CA ALA A 659 -12.09 12.49 15.47
C ALA A 659 -12.93 12.73 14.20
N LYS A 660 -13.17 11.70 13.38
CA LYS A 660 -13.98 11.82 12.15
C LYS A 660 -15.45 12.16 12.49
N ARG A 661 -15.97 13.27 11.92
CA ARG A 661 -17.36 13.77 12.12
C ARG A 661 -18.44 12.73 11.78
N GLU A 662 -18.23 11.89 10.76
CA GLU A 662 -19.18 10.83 10.37
C GLU A 662 -19.37 9.76 11.47
N HIS A 663 -18.29 9.41 12.18
CA HIS A 663 -18.32 8.46 13.28
C HIS A 663 -19.06 9.01 14.51
N ILE A 664 -19.04 10.34 14.69
CA ILE A 664 -19.85 11.02 15.72
C ILE A 664 -21.31 10.98 15.33
N ASN A 665 -21.68 11.25 14.08
CA ASN A 665 -23.09 11.17 13.64
C ASN A 665 -23.68 9.75 13.71
N GLU A 666 -22.89 8.72 13.44
CA GLU A 666 -23.31 7.32 13.56
C GLU A 666 -23.38 6.83 15.02
N LYS A 667 -22.40 7.20 15.88
CA LYS A 667 -22.46 6.95 17.32
C LYS A 667 -23.58 7.75 17.98
N ARG A 668 -23.82 8.99 17.57
CA ARG A 668 -24.95 9.85 17.99
C ARG A 668 -26.28 9.16 17.67
N ARG A 669 -26.43 8.52 16.51
CA ARG A 669 -27.63 7.71 16.19
C ARG A 669 -27.77 6.42 17.01
N LYS A 670 -26.66 5.78 17.40
CA LYS A 670 -26.68 4.52 18.17
C LYS A 670 -26.75 4.69 19.70
N LEU A 671 -26.42 5.88 20.21
CA LEU A 671 -26.42 6.20 21.64
C LEU A 671 -27.65 7.00 22.10
N LEU A 672 -28.44 7.56 21.17
CA LEU A 672 -29.70 8.22 21.49
C LEU A 672 -30.80 7.16 21.69
N PRO A 673 -31.61 7.25 22.77
CA PRO A 673 -32.81 6.45 22.92
C PRO A 673 -33.68 6.52 21.64
N GLU A 674 -34.40 5.45 21.32
CA GLU A 674 -35.21 5.34 20.08
C GLU A 674 -36.18 6.52 19.90
N GLU A 675 -36.60 7.12 21.01
CA GLU A 675 -37.45 8.30 21.14
C GLU A 675 -36.80 9.61 20.65
N GLU A 676 -35.46 9.68 20.59
CA GLU A 676 -34.67 10.86 20.22
C GLU A 676 -34.02 10.73 18.83
N GLN A 677 -34.43 9.73 18.05
CA GLN A 677 -34.00 9.62 16.66
C GLN A 677 -34.64 10.71 15.78
N PRO A 678 -33.93 11.23 14.75
CA PRO A 678 -34.31 12.46 14.03
C PRO A 678 -35.53 12.35 13.11
N THR A 679 -36.16 11.17 13.00
CA THR A 679 -37.16 10.91 11.95
C THR A 679 -38.62 11.07 12.37
N ASN A 680 -38.97 11.26 13.65
CA ASN A 680 -40.40 11.42 14.01
C ASN A 680 -40.71 12.39 15.18
N VAL A 681 -40.70 13.69 14.90
CA VAL A 681 -41.05 14.75 15.88
C VAL A 681 -42.51 14.68 16.37
N LYS A 682 -43.39 14.00 15.60
CA LYS A 682 -44.77 13.74 16.04
C LYS A 682 -44.83 12.71 17.16
N ASP A 683 -44.00 11.67 17.10
CA ASP A 683 -43.96 10.65 18.15
C ASP A 683 -43.38 11.22 19.46
N VAL A 684 -42.44 12.17 19.35
CA VAL A 684 -41.92 12.94 20.50
C VAL A 684 -43.03 13.75 21.17
N GLU A 685 -43.84 14.49 20.41
CA GLU A 685 -44.98 15.26 20.94
C GLU A 685 -46.04 14.33 21.57
N VAL A 686 -46.34 13.20 20.93
CA VAL A 686 -47.28 12.19 21.44
C VAL A 686 -46.81 11.60 22.77
N ASN A 687 -45.53 11.23 22.88
CA ASN A 687 -44.97 10.66 24.11
C ASN A 687 -44.86 11.71 25.23
N TYR A 688 -44.51 12.95 24.89
CA TYR A 688 -44.53 14.07 25.81
C TYR A 688 -45.94 14.30 26.39
N VAL A 689 -46.97 14.33 25.55
CA VAL A 689 -48.38 14.46 25.99
C VAL A 689 -48.82 13.29 26.87
N LYS A 690 -48.48 12.04 26.50
CA LYS A 690 -48.81 10.85 27.32
C LYS A 690 -48.26 10.92 28.74
N LYS A 691 -47.09 11.54 28.93
CA LYS A 691 -46.43 11.67 30.24
C LYS A 691 -47.20 12.58 31.19
N PHE A 692 -47.98 13.53 30.67
CA PHE A 692 -48.60 14.59 31.48
C PHE A 692 -50.15 14.64 31.41
N GLN A 693 -50.80 14.06 30.40
CA GLN A 693 -52.28 14.12 30.28
C GLN A 693 -53.02 13.15 31.21
N LYS A 694 -54.05 13.63 31.93
CA LYS A 694 -54.88 12.80 32.84
C LYS A 694 -55.95 12.03 32.04
N PHE A 695 -55.84 10.70 31.96
CA PHE A 695 -56.76 9.82 31.21
C PHE A 695 -58.14 9.62 31.89
N GLN A 696 -58.93 10.68 32.07
CA GLN A 696 -60.31 10.53 32.58
C GLN A 696 -61.29 10.06 31.49
N ASP A 697 -61.10 10.48 30.23
CA ASP A 697 -62.04 10.17 29.12
C ASP A 697 -61.50 9.16 28.09
N LYS A 698 -60.40 8.46 28.38
CA LYS A 698 -59.70 7.50 27.49
C LYS A 698 -59.36 8.02 26.07
N ARG A 699 -59.41 9.33 25.81
CA ARG A 699 -59.03 9.94 24.53
C ARG A 699 -57.83 10.87 24.69
N MET A 700 -56.77 10.60 23.93
CA MET A 700 -55.55 11.42 23.90
C MET A 700 -55.81 12.68 23.07
N ARG A 701 -55.47 13.85 23.61
CA ARG A 701 -55.54 15.12 22.86
C ARG A 701 -54.12 15.58 22.58
N VAL A 702 -53.74 15.58 21.31
CA VAL A 702 -52.45 16.05 20.78
C VAL A 702 -52.73 17.29 19.94
N ASN A 703 -51.84 18.29 19.97
CA ASN A 703 -52.02 19.53 19.23
C ASN A 703 -52.01 19.22 17.72
N GLN A 704 -53.04 19.65 16.99
CA GLN A 704 -53.15 19.40 15.54
C GLN A 704 -52.46 20.48 14.67
N GLY A 705 -51.79 21.45 15.29
CA GLY A 705 -51.04 22.51 14.60
C GLY A 705 -49.80 22.01 13.86
N ASP A 706 -49.22 22.87 13.01
CA ASP A 706 -48.05 22.52 12.19
C ASP A 706 -46.83 22.17 13.06
N THR A 707 -46.21 21.02 12.80
CA THR A 707 -45.04 20.52 13.53
C THR A 707 -43.73 21.15 13.04
N LYS A 708 -43.77 22.04 12.03
CA LYS A 708 -42.57 22.76 11.55
C LYS A 708 -41.85 23.54 12.64
N ASN A 709 -42.57 24.17 13.57
CA ASN A 709 -41.95 24.90 14.68
C ASN A 709 -41.24 23.95 15.66
N LEU A 710 -41.69 22.69 15.81
CA LEU A 710 -40.99 21.69 16.61
C LEU A 710 -39.72 21.18 15.94
N VAL A 711 -39.73 21.05 14.61
CA VAL A 711 -38.52 20.72 13.83
C VAL A 711 -37.48 21.83 13.99
N LYS A 712 -37.91 23.10 13.92
CA LYS A 712 -37.03 24.25 14.13
C LYS A 712 -36.51 24.34 15.56
N ALA A 713 -37.39 24.28 16.56
CA ALA A 713 -37.01 24.30 17.98
C ALA A 713 -36.08 23.13 18.36
N ARG A 714 -36.17 21.99 17.67
CA ARG A 714 -35.22 20.87 17.83
C ARG A 714 -33.84 21.17 17.27
N GLY A 715 -33.73 21.90 16.17
CA GLY A 715 -32.45 22.37 15.63
C GLY A 715 -31.81 23.45 16.52
N ASP A 716 -32.65 24.31 17.10
CA ASP A 716 -32.23 25.46 17.90
C ASP A 716 -32.03 25.12 19.40
N GLY A 717 -32.25 23.86 19.82
CA GLY A 717 -32.07 23.41 21.21
C GLY A 717 -33.21 23.78 22.19
N THR A 718 -34.27 24.45 21.73
CA THR A 718 -35.41 24.97 22.53
C THR A 718 -36.64 24.05 22.51
N LEU A 719 -36.49 22.79 22.07
CA LEU A 719 -37.60 21.86 21.85
C LEU A 719 -38.50 21.66 23.09
N HIS A 720 -37.92 21.63 24.28
CA HIS A 720 -38.66 21.39 25.52
C HIS A 720 -39.62 22.54 25.86
N GLU A 721 -39.16 23.78 25.73
CA GLU A 721 -39.94 24.99 25.99
C GLU A 721 -41.11 25.09 25.00
N VAL A 722 -40.84 24.82 23.71
CA VAL A 722 -41.89 24.86 22.69
C VAL A 722 -42.91 23.72 22.86
N LEU A 723 -42.50 22.56 23.40
CA LEU A 723 -43.43 21.47 23.76
C LEU A 723 -44.26 21.82 25.01
N LEU A 724 -43.71 22.58 25.96
CA LEU A 724 -44.43 23.11 27.12
C LEU A 724 -45.48 24.15 26.71
N ASP A 725 -45.13 25.10 25.85
CA ASP A 725 -46.04 26.15 25.37
C ASP A 725 -47.22 25.53 24.60
N ARG A 726 -46.94 24.62 23.66
CA ARG A 726 -47.97 23.90 22.90
C ARG A 726 -48.87 23.04 23.78
N ARG A 727 -48.37 22.60 24.94
CA ARG A 727 -49.13 21.86 25.96
C ARG A 727 -50.01 22.79 26.80
N GLU A 728 -49.50 23.97 27.19
CA GLU A 728 -50.26 24.97 27.95
C GLU A 728 -51.49 25.46 27.17
N GLU A 729 -51.35 25.66 25.86
CA GLU A 729 -52.47 26.01 24.95
C GLU A 729 -53.62 24.98 24.95
N MET A 730 -53.35 23.71 25.25
CA MET A 730 -54.34 22.63 25.20
C MET A 730 -55.10 22.39 26.51
N LYS A 731 -54.75 23.07 27.61
CA LYS A 731 -55.45 23.05 28.91
C LYS A 731 -55.91 21.66 29.40
N SER A 732 -55.07 20.63 29.27
CA SER A 732 -55.49 19.22 29.53
C SER A 732 -54.70 18.48 30.62
N ASP A 733 -54.16 19.17 31.62
CA ASP A 733 -53.22 18.60 32.59
C ASP A 733 -53.77 18.43 34.03
N ARG A 734 -53.21 17.45 34.76
CA ARG A 734 -53.46 17.05 36.16
C ARG A 734 -53.01 18.11 37.18
N TYR A 735 -52.17 19.06 36.79
CA TYR A 735 -51.60 20.12 37.65
C TYR A 735 -52.01 21.56 37.26
N CYS A 736 -52.87 21.73 36.25
CA CYS A 736 -53.52 23.02 36.03
C CYS A 736 -54.60 23.23 37.10
N LYS A 737 -54.32 24.09 38.08
CA LYS A 737 -55.32 24.87 38.80
C LYS A 737 -55.23 26.30 38.32
#